data_AF-A0A946DRJ7-F1
#
_entry.id   AF-A0A946DRJ7-F1
#
_cell.length_a   1.000
_cell.length_b   1.000
_cell.length_c   1.000
_cell.angle_alpha   90.00
_cell.angle_beta   90.00
_cell.angle_gamma   90.00
#
_symmetry.space_group_name_H-M   'P 1'
#
loop_
_entity.id
_entity.type
_entity.pdbx_description
1 polymer ?
#
loop_
_entity_poly.entity_id
_entity_poly.type
_entity_poly.pdbx_seq_one_letter_code
_entity_poly.pdbx_strand_id
1 'polypeptide(L)'
;MSVNIDTEVRPEIRSMLRRLRGRIRQYVLVDAIARVLALLGVLFWLSFGMNYVYFFMTNLELPVGLRMAFGWLSIVGSALIAGWLIVPLLRMMRPKPLALVLERRFPELDDRLITAVEVAASRSGHDTELTAHMLKKTIDDVSQTVDQLHIAEVFDNRPRKRALMLASALAITIGGMAVVNFDAMKLWADAYIGYEDVYWDRQTTIIIKVIAQPNDREKDFLDEDGNPTGGNPGEYRHPRDEELALVIEIPRRAEPVETLAARQGALLDRIMNLRPQKDSDARKAELDAIETEQTKLISDADAFPAESRLNTSQLTALNSALKSIEKVKEDGTAADVGQAATVLKQAANSLDEYAADLHANDWKVPDTIDLDYRLADGRGDMSITLRKKEKGDRKFLHSIGGLSDTIDALYIKGGDFANRRPYRVIVVESPRIDRIVLESNYPAYTGRANYDDEGRPVRDRQKIQGAQTAVPMETDFLLHAFANKSLVGVRLQADIKEQDVKDIEVQFKPFREDRAGSARLIVSSMDGTRRSVYLPVETAWRFRLIPAEVELAERFGRLVETVKEIRETRDADGKVHRLVPATAADGVERLGNLAKESRDIEESYRRLLKEMDRNPVYPRLLIERMRNAILTPLAGVNAQQFPAVGRLLEALASTDPNDVGTLDRTVAARKGVEVMLLAMNNVLDEMSDGTRFDVPLHISSGAVARLADNIDELATPLPLPPDRELRIYLEDSDDIIGTSPTRLTINGTVDQPPIVEARLRGISSAITRRASIPVTGIIRDDYGIIKARFEFKIDANRPAEAAEAEADNPAGKPPVVEEQKWRIRQFRIRPEDNPLEFTLERSADDRYPAARFEVLPLDLQIGQELTLTVYAEDGDDVNGPHSTQGEKYRFRVVSNEELLSILYGRELGIRRRFEQIIEEVQETKQDLTLHRERLAEADKLRAAGNQQDKLKEIDNAVGNSAGRSFHQVSKNHSETRDVAQSFRELLEELSNNGVHTDEQVRRIEALIVAPLDEITRIDFPAVLTTVNLFKQAHEKGADSRRQIGDSVETLDALLLHMQKVLDEMEDLVEFHEALKDLETIIQQQTDLEKATLEKQKKEAIEKLKNLKRLGLD
;
A
#
# COMPACT_ATOMS: atom_id res chain seq x y z
N MET A 1 -72.61 0.70 67.99
CA MET A 1 -73.86 1.45 68.21
C MET A 1 -73.52 2.66 69.06
N SER A 2 -73.15 3.77 68.40
CA SER A 2 -72.72 5.01 69.05
C SER A 2 -73.95 5.87 69.35
N VAL A 3 -74.34 5.96 70.62
CA VAL A 3 -75.37 6.91 71.06
C VAL A 3 -74.88 8.32 70.74
N ASN A 4 -75.64 9.02 69.90
CA ASN A 4 -75.33 10.38 69.49
C ASN A 4 -75.75 11.32 70.62
N ILE A 5 -74.80 11.79 71.45
CA ILE A 5 -75.02 12.69 72.60
C ILE A 5 -75.58 14.06 72.15
N ASP A 6 -75.66 14.30 70.84
CA ASP A 6 -76.12 15.55 70.23
C ASP A 6 -77.63 15.86 70.40
N THR A 7 -78.45 14.90 70.83
CA THR A 7 -79.92 15.06 70.88
C THR A 7 -80.51 15.47 72.23
N GLU A 8 -79.77 15.45 73.34
CA GLU A 8 -80.35 15.66 74.69
C GLU A 8 -79.82 16.88 75.49
N VAL A 9 -79.04 17.77 74.86
CA VAL A 9 -78.56 19.03 75.48
C VAL A 9 -79.35 20.23 74.96
N ARG A 10 -79.66 21.22 75.81
CA ARG A 10 -80.35 22.48 75.42
C ARG A 10 -79.71 23.13 74.17
N PRO A 11 -80.52 23.70 73.26
CA PRO A 11 -80.06 24.21 71.98
C PRO A 11 -79.00 25.32 72.10
N GLU A 12 -79.03 26.13 73.17
CA GLU A 12 -78.06 27.21 73.39
C GLU A 12 -76.62 26.67 73.59
N ILE A 13 -76.41 25.74 74.53
CA ILE A 13 -75.10 25.12 74.81
C ILE A 13 -74.57 24.33 73.59
N ARG A 14 -75.46 23.62 72.88
CA ARG A 14 -75.10 22.90 71.65
C ARG A 14 -74.69 23.85 70.52
N SER A 15 -75.29 25.03 70.43
CA SER A 15 -74.92 26.05 69.44
C SER A 15 -73.56 26.67 69.77
N MET A 16 -73.26 26.90 71.05
CA MET A 16 -71.98 27.45 71.52
C MET A 16 -70.83 26.45 71.34
N LEU A 17 -71.00 25.18 71.72
CA LEU A 17 -70.02 24.11 71.49
C LEU A 17 -69.79 23.86 69.98
N ARG A 18 -70.83 23.99 69.13
CA ARG A 18 -70.68 23.97 67.67
C ARG A 18 -69.94 25.19 67.13
N ARG A 19 -70.23 26.40 67.63
CA ARG A 19 -69.51 27.65 67.28
C ARG A 19 -68.04 27.58 67.69
N LEU A 20 -67.74 27.06 68.89
CA LEU A 20 -66.38 26.84 69.38
C LEU A 20 -65.65 25.79 68.54
N ARG A 21 -66.29 24.64 68.25
CA ARG A 21 -65.75 23.60 67.35
C ARG A 21 -65.45 24.17 65.96
N GLY A 22 -66.34 25.00 65.42
CA GLY A 22 -66.15 25.70 64.15
C GLY A 22 -64.97 26.67 64.18
N ARG A 23 -64.85 27.50 65.22
CA ARG A 23 -63.73 28.44 65.38
C ARG A 23 -62.39 27.76 65.64
N ILE A 24 -62.34 26.68 66.41
CA ILE A 24 -61.13 25.85 66.59
C ILE A 24 -60.70 25.26 65.25
N ARG A 25 -61.65 24.70 64.48
CA ARG A 25 -61.34 24.16 63.16
C ARG A 25 -60.85 25.21 62.18
N GLN A 26 -61.49 26.38 62.14
CA GLN A 26 -61.03 27.50 61.31
C GLN A 26 -59.65 28.00 61.74
N TYR A 27 -59.38 28.09 63.05
CA TYR A 27 -58.08 28.49 63.57
C TYR A 27 -56.97 27.52 63.13
N VAL A 28 -57.17 26.22 63.34
CA VAL A 28 -56.20 25.19 62.96
C VAL A 28 -56.05 25.10 61.45
N LEU A 29 -57.13 25.27 60.68
CA LEU A 29 -57.08 25.29 59.22
C LEU A 29 -56.25 26.48 58.70
N VAL A 30 -56.48 27.68 59.22
CA VAL A 30 -55.73 28.89 58.82
C VAL A 30 -54.25 28.77 59.23
N ASP A 31 -53.96 28.26 60.43
CA ASP A 31 -52.58 28.02 60.88
C ASP A 31 -51.89 26.93 60.05
N ALA A 32 -52.59 25.85 59.71
CA ALA A 32 -52.08 24.79 58.84
C ALA A 32 -51.79 25.30 57.42
N ILE A 33 -52.73 26.03 56.81
CA ILE A 33 -52.55 26.65 55.49
C ILE A 33 -51.37 27.62 55.52
N ALA A 34 -51.26 28.47 56.53
CA ALA A 34 -50.15 29.42 56.64
C ALA A 34 -48.78 28.72 56.73
N ARG A 35 -48.67 27.62 57.50
CA ARG A 35 -47.42 26.85 57.60
C ARG A 35 -47.10 26.08 56.32
N VAL A 36 -48.10 25.54 55.63
CA VAL A 36 -47.91 24.87 54.33
C VAL A 36 -47.47 25.89 53.28
N LEU A 37 -48.07 27.07 53.22
CA LEU A 37 -47.64 28.15 52.33
C LEU A 37 -46.22 28.65 52.66
N ALA A 38 -45.88 28.78 53.94
CA ALA A 38 -44.52 29.11 54.35
C ALA A 38 -43.51 28.02 53.94
N LEU A 39 -43.85 26.73 54.10
CA LEU A 39 -43.01 25.62 53.66
C LEU A 39 -42.79 25.66 52.15
N LEU A 40 -43.85 25.83 51.35
CA LEU A 40 -43.75 25.94 49.89
C LEU A 40 -42.88 27.13 49.49
N GLY A 41 -43.01 28.28 50.16
CA GLY A 41 -42.16 29.45 49.92
C GLY A 41 -40.68 29.19 50.24
N VAL A 42 -40.37 28.47 51.32
CA VAL A 42 -38.98 28.08 51.64
C VAL A 42 -38.44 27.09 50.62
N LEU A 43 -39.23 26.09 50.23
CA LEU A 43 -38.84 25.09 49.22
C LEU A 43 -38.59 25.73 47.85
N PHE A 44 -39.38 26.75 47.47
CA PHE A 44 -39.14 27.56 46.28
C PHE A 44 -37.74 28.18 46.31
N TRP A 45 -37.40 28.95 47.34
CA TRP A 45 -36.10 29.61 47.45
C TRP A 45 -34.93 28.61 47.54
N LEU A 46 -35.15 27.48 48.20
CA LEU A 46 -34.16 26.39 48.25
C LEU A 46 -33.92 25.78 46.87
N SER A 47 -34.98 25.52 46.11
CA SER A 47 -34.89 24.99 44.75
C SER A 47 -34.22 25.98 43.78
N PHE A 48 -34.58 27.25 43.87
CA PHE A 48 -33.97 28.32 43.07
C PHE A 48 -32.49 28.48 43.39
N GLY A 49 -32.14 28.54 44.68
CA GLY A 49 -30.74 28.63 45.13
C GLY A 49 -29.92 27.41 44.72
N MET A 50 -30.45 26.20 44.86
CA MET A 50 -29.78 24.97 44.43
C MET A 50 -29.50 24.97 42.93
N ASN A 51 -30.49 25.37 42.12
CA ASN A 51 -30.36 25.47 40.67
C ASN A 51 -29.28 26.51 40.26
N TYR A 52 -29.32 27.70 40.86
CA TYR A 52 -28.37 28.78 40.57
C TYR A 52 -26.94 28.42 40.98
N VAL A 53 -26.75 27.88 42.19
CA VAL A 53 -25.42 27.49 42.70
C VAL A 53 -24.84 26.35 41.88
N TYR A 54 -25.65 25.37 41.49
CA TYR A 54 -25.20 24.26 40.66
C TYR A 54 -24.72 24.74 39.29
N PHE A 55 -25.51 25.61 38.62
CA PHE A 55 -25.13 26.19 37.35
C PHE A 55 -23.86 27.03 37.47
N PHE A 56 -23.75 27.89 38.49
CA PHE A 56 -22.56 28.71 38.72
C PHE A 56 -21.28 27.90 38.93
N MET A 57 -21.36 26.70 39.53
CA MET A 57 -20.19 25.85 39.75
C MET A 57 -19.83 24.97 38.54
N THR A 58 -20.80 24.59 37.71
CA THR A 58 -20.61 23.56 36.69
C THR A 58 -20.83 24.03 35.25
N ASN A 59 -21.46 25.19 35.07
CA ASN A 59 -22.05 25.66 33.80
C ASN A 59 -23.00 24.64 33.15
N LEU A 60 -23.55 23.72 33.96
CA LEU A 60 -24.47 22.68 33.55
C LEU A 60 -25.81 22.86 34.25
N GLU A 61 -26.85 22.44 33.56
CA GLU A 61 -28.21 22.38 34.09
C GLU A 61 -28.33 21.28 35.15
N LEU A 62 -29.10 21.53 36.21
CA LEU A 62 -29.32 20.53 37.26
C LEU A 62 -29.98 19.28 36.64
N PRO A 63 -29.50 18.04 36.82
CA PRO A 63 -30.09 16.87 36.17
C PRO A 63 -31.60 16.70 36.45
N VAL A 64 -32.37 16.28 35.43
CA VAL A 64 -33.83 16.10 35.52
C VAL A 64 -34.22 15.16 36.67
N GLY A 65 -33.45 14.07 36.86
CA GLY A 65 -33.67 13.13 37.97
C GLY A 65 -33.57 13.77 39.35
N LEU A 66 -32.62 14.68 39.57
CA LEU A 66 -32.47 15.41 40.84
C LEU A 66 -33.61 16.41 41.04
N ARG A 67 -34.05 17.08 39.97
CA ARG A 67 -35.22 17.98 40.01
C ARG A 67 -36.50 17.22 40.34
N MET A 68 -36.73 16.09 39.68
CA MET A 68 -37.86 15.20 39.93
C MET A 68 -37.84 14.67 41.36
N ALA A 69 -36.68 14.21 41.85
CA ALA A 69 -36.53 13.76 43.24
C ALA A 69 -36.83 14.88 44.24
N PHE A 70 -36.32 16.09 44.00
CA PHE A 70 -36.60 17.25 44.84
C PHE A 70 -38.09 17.64 44.81
N GLY A 71 -38.71 17.63 43.63
CA GLY A 71 -40.14 17.89 43.44
C GLY A 71 -41.00 16.87 44.18
N TRP A 72 -40.70 15.57 44.02
CA TRP A 72 -41.36 14.49 44.76
C TRP A 72 -41.20 14.62 46.27
N LEU A 73 -39.98 14.87 46.76
CA LEU A 73 -39.72 15.06 48.18
C LEU A 73 -40.47 16.28 48.73
N SER A 74 -40.56 17.35 47.94
CA SER A 74 -41.31 18.57 48.28
C SER A 74 -42.82 18.30 48.38
N ILE A 75 -43.38 17.52 47.45
CA ILE A 75 -44.80 17.12 47.45
C ILE A 75 -45.09 16.20 48.65
N VAL A 76 -44.28 15.16 48.85
CA VAL A 76 -44.45 14.20 49.95
C VAL A 76 -44.27 14.89 51.30
N GLY A 77 -43.24 15.72 51.46
CA GLY A 77 -42.99 16.50 52.68
C GLY A 77 -44.15 17.46 52.99
N SER A 78 -44.64 18.17 51.98
CA SER A 78 -45.82 19.04 52.12
C SER A 78 -47.09 18.26 52.47
N ALA A 79 -47.31 17.09 51.86
CA ALA A 79 -48.45 16.23 52.12
C ALA A 79 -48.39 15.59 53.53
N LEU A 80 -47.21 15.20 54.01
CA LEU A 80 -47.00 14.69 55.36
C LEU A 80 -47.26 15.77 56.41
N ILE A 81 -46.74 16.98 56.20
CA ILE A 81 -46.94 18.12 57.12
C ILE A 81 -48.41 18.56 57.09
N ALA A 82 -49.03 18.65 55.91
CA ALA A 82 -50.45 18.94 55.78
C ALA A 82 -51.30 17.84 56.46
N GLY A 83 -50.98 16.56 56.25
CA GLY A 83 -51.63 15.44 56.91
C GLY A 83 -51.50 15.50 58.43
N TRP A 84 -50.30 15.74 58.95
CA TRP A 84 -50.07 15.88 60.40
C TRP A 84 -50.86 17.04 61.01
N LEU A 85 -50.99 18.16 60.30
CA LEU A 85 -51.73 19.34 60.74
C LEU A 85 -53.26 19.22 60.57
N ILE A 86 -53.74 18.48 59.55
CA ILE A 86 -55.16 18.37 59.18
C ILE A 86 -55.84 17.11 59.76
N VAL A 87 -55.13 16.00 59.97
CA VAL A 87 -55.67 14.77 60.59
C VAL A 87 -56.33 15.03 61.97
N PRO A 88 -55.78 15.89 62.84
CA PRO A 88 -56.45 16.29 64.08
C PRO A 88 -57.82 16.98 63.87
N LEU A 89 -58.03 17.61 62.70
CA LEU A 89 -59.28 18.30 62.33
C LEU A 89 -60.43 17.32 62.02
N LEU A 90 -60.08 16.13 61.51
CA LEU A 90 -60.99 15.06 61.08
C LEU A 90 -61.38 14.12 62.23
N ARG A 91 -60.64 14.08 63.34
CA ARG A 91 -61.01 13.29 64.53
C ARG A 91 -62.21 13.93 65.27
N MET A 92 -63.16 13.11 65.71
CA MET A 92 -64.30 13.54 66.54
C MET A 92 -63.82 14.03 67.91
N MET A 93 -63.80 15.35 68.12
CA MET A 93 -63.50 15.93 69.44
C MET A 93 -64.63 15.60 70.41
N ARG A 94 -64.33 14.79 71.43
CA ARG A 94 -65.27 14.48 72.51
C ARG A 94 -65.64 15.79 73.26
N PRO A 95 -66.89 15.93 73.73
CA PRO A 95 -67.37 17.17 74.34
C PRO A 95 -66.69 17.49 75.68
N LYS A 96 -66.27 16.48 76.46
CA LYS A 96 -65.64 16.63 77.79
C LYS A 96 -64.28 17.39 77.77
N PRO A 97 -63.29 17.05 76.91
CA PRO A 97 -62.08 17.85 76.76
C PRO A 97 -62.33 19.31 76.32
N LEU A 98 -63.37 19.55 75.52
CA LEU A 98 -63.71 20.90 75.03
C LEU A 98 -64.25 21.78 76.18
N ALA A 99 -65.10 21.21 77.03
CA ALA A 99 -65.60 21.86 78.24
C ALA A 99 -64.44 22.17 79.22
N LEU A 100 -63.51 21.23 79.38
CA LEU A 100 -62.34 21.37 80.25
C LEU A 100 -61.35 22.46 79.80
N VAL A 101 -61.15 22.63 78.49
CA VAL A 101 -60.33 23.73 77.95
C VAL A 101 -61.00 25.08 78.16
N LEU A 102 -62.34 25.14 78.06
CA LEU A 102 -63.10 26.36 78.25
C LEU A 102 -63.09 26.79 79.73
N GLU A 103 -63.32 25.86 80.66
CA GLU A 103 -63.28 26.12 82.11
C GLU A 103 -61.87 26.47 82.60
N ARG A 104 -60.82 25.79 82.12
CA ARG A 104 -59.44 26.11 82.51
C ARG A 104 -59.00 27.52 82.08
N ARG A 105 -59.65 28.10 81.07
CA ARG A 105 -59.36 29.44 80.55
C ARG A 105 -60.28 30.52 81.11
N PHE A 106 -61.52 30.17 81.46
CA PHE A 106 -62.50 31.05 82.10
C PHE A 106 -62.90 30.45 83.46
N PRO A 107 -62.21 30.83 84.56
CA PRO A 107 -62.48 30.32 85.90
C PRO A 107 -63.89 30.63 86.42
N GLU A 108 -64.59 31.57 85.78
CA GLU A 108 -65.95 32.02 86.10
C GLU A 108 -67.02 30.91 85.99
N LEU A 109 -66.68 29.77 85.37
CA LEU A 109 -67.59 28.64 85.14
C LEU A 109 -67.60 27.59 86.29
N ASP A 110 -66.65 27.64 87.23
CA ASP A 110 -66.65 26.91 88.53
C ASP A 110 -67.08 25.43 88.48
N ASP A 111 -66.45 24.61 87.62
CA ASP A 111 -66.74 23.17 87.37
C ASP A 111 -68.17 22.82 86.88
N ARG A 112 -69.02 23.83 86.62
CA ARG A 112 -70.44 23.64 86.28
C ARG A 112 -70.65 23.17 84.83
N LEU A 113 -69.74 23.50 83.91
CA LEU A 113 -69.83 23.16 82.49
C LEU A 113 -69.34 21.72 82.23
N ILE A 114 -68.27 21.27 82.89
CA ILE A 114 -67.85 19.85 82.89
C ILE A 114 -68.94 18.99 83.48
N THR A 115 -69.50 19.39 84.62
CA THR A 115 -70.55 18.63 85.32
C THR A 115 -71.81 18.52 84.46
N ALA A 116 -72.23 19.61 83.81
CA ALA A 116 -73.36 19.59 82.88
C ALA A 116 -73.12 18.67 81.66
N VAL A 117 -71.90 18.63 81.12
CA VAL A 117 -71.55 17.77 79.96
C VAL A 117 -71.36 16.30 80.36
N GLU A 118 -70.82 16.02 81.54
CA GLU A 118 -70.57 14.67 82.06
C GLU A 118 -71.88 13.99 82.49
N VAL A 119 -72.79 14.73 83.12
CA VAL A 119 -74.14 14.24 83.46
C VAL A 119 -74.98 14.02 82.20
N ALA A 120 -74.90 14.91 81.21
CA ALA A 120 -75.57 14.69 79.91
C ALA A 120 -75.01 13.48 79.13
N ALA A 121 -73.74 13.12 79.33
CA ALA A 121 -73.12 11.96 78.70
C ALA A 121 -73.38 10.63 79.45
N SER A 122 -73.80 10.69 80.72
CA SER A 122 -73.87 9.53 81.63
C SER A 122 -75.30 9.08 81.99
N ARG A 123 -76.32 9.41 81.18
CA ARG A 123 -77.71 8.93 81.39
C ARG A 123 -77.80 7.40 81.31
N SER A 124 -77.58 6.75 82.44
CA SER A 124 -77.83 5.32 82.67
C SER A 124 -79.01 5.17 83.64
N GLY A 125 -80.23 5.32 83.11
CA GLY A 125 -81.44 4.65 83.59
C GLY A 125 -82.04 4.89 84.99
N HIS A 126 -81.39 5.55 85.96
CA HIS A 126 -81.98 5.68 87.32
C HIS A 126 -81.59 6.99 88.03
N ASP A 127 -82.40 8.06 87.88
CA ASP A 127 -82.25 9.27 88.70
C ASP A 127 -83.59 9.81 89.21
N THR A 128 -83.57 10.29 90.46
CA THR A 128 -84.70 10.80 91.26
C THR A 128 -85.17 12.19 90.78
N GLU A 129 -86.45 12.54 90.99
CA GLU A 129 -87.07 13.83 90.59
C GLU A 129 -86.33 15.08 91.12
N LEU A 130 -85.68 14.97 92.30
CA LEU A 130 -84.90 16.06 92.91
C LEU A 130 -83.62 16.38 92.11
N THR A 131 -82.96 15.36 91.57
CA THR A 131 -81.73 15.47 90.77
C THR A 131 -82.00 16.15 89.43
N ALA A 132 -83.16 15.88 88.82
CA ALA A 132 -83.59 16.52 87.58
C ALA A 132 -83.85 18.04 87.73
N HIS A 133 -84.39 18.48 88.87
CA HIS A 133 -84.65 19.89 89.13
C HIS A 133 -83.39 20.70 89.48
N MET A 134 -82.46 20.13 90.26
CA MET A 134 -81.15 20.75 90.51
C MET A 134 -80.31 20.85 89.23
N LEU A 135 -80.33 19.80 88.40
CA LEU A 135 -79.65 19.81 87.11
C LEU A 135 -80.23 20.88 86.17
N LYS A 136 -81.55 21.06 86.13
CA LYS A 136 -82.21 22.10 85.31
C LYS A 136 -81.78 23.51 85.73
N LYS A 137 -81.65 23.78 87.03
CA LYS A 137 -81.18 25.07 87.56
C LYS A 137 -79.69 25.30 87.28
N THR A 138 -78.84 24.29 87.42
CA THR A 138 -77.41 24.38 87.07
C THR A 138 -77.19 24.61 85.58
N ILE A 139 -77.99 23.96 84.71
CA ILE A 139 -77.94 24.16 83.25
C ILE A 139 -78.41 25.58 82.87
N ASP A 140 -79.44 26.12 83.54
CA ASP A 140 -79.94 27.48 83.30
C ASP A 140 -78.94 28.57 83.74
N ASP A 141 -78.33 28.43 84.92
CA ASP A 141 -77.29 29.35 85.41
C ASP A 141 -76.02 29.32 84.53
N VAL A 142 -75.63 28.15 84.04
CA VAL A 142 -74.52 28.00 83.08
C VAL A 142 -74.88 28.68 81.75
N SER A 143 -76.11 28.51 81.25
CA SER A 143 -76.53 29.11 79.97
C SER A 143 -76.55 30.64 80.00
N GLN A 144 -76.89 31.27 81.13
CA GLN A 144 -76.91 32.73 81.29
C GLN A 144 -75.50 33.34 81.42
N THR A 145 -74.57 32.60 82.01
CA THR A 145 -73.15 32.99 82.18
C THR A 145 -72.38 32.79 80.88
N VAL A 146 -72.73 31.76 80.10
CA VAL A 146 -72.09 31.39 78.83
C VAL A 146 -72.28 32.43 77.71
N ASP A 147 -73.41 33.14 77.66
CA ASP A 147 -73.68 34.15 76.62
C ASP A 147 -72.83 35.44 76.77
N GLN A 148 -72.21 35.66 77.93
CA GLN A 148 -71.37 36.84 78.21
C GLN A 148 -69.87 36.62 77.93
N LEU A 149 -69.45 35.39 77.61
CA LEU A 149 -68.04 35.04 77.45
C LEU A 149 -67.50 35.34 76.04
N HIS A 150 -66.41 36.10 75.97
CA HIS A 150 -65.68 36.36 74.73
C HIS A 150 -64.80 35.17 74.34
N ILE A 151 -65.38 34.21 73.61
CA ILE A 151 -64.73 32.97 73.12
C ILE A 151 -63.40 33.21 72.34
N ALA A 152 -63.12 34.44 71.89
CA ALA A 152 -61.90 34.79 71.17
C ALA A 152 -60.62 34.74 72.05
N GLU A 153 -60.73 34.88 73.38
CA GLU A 153 -59.57 34.95 74.30
C GLU A 153 -58.93 33.59 74.62
N VAL A 154 -59.54 32.50 74.16
CA VAL A 154 -59.02 31.12 74.30
C VAL A 154 -57.89 30.83 73.30
N PHE A 155 -57.81 31.57 72.19
CA PHE A 155 -56.84 31.33 71.13
C PHE A 155 -55.62 32.24 71.27
N ASP A 156 -54.42 31.66 71.47
CA ASP A 156 -53.18 32.43 71.37
C ASP A 156 -52.85 32.70 69.90
N ASN A 157 -53.06 33.94 69.47
CA ASN A 157 -52.86 34.34 68.08
C ASN A 157 -51.38 34.55 67.69
N ARG A 158 -50.43 34.48 68.64
CA ARG A 158 -49.01 34.78 68.36
C ARG A 158 -48.35 33.80 67.39
N PRO A 159 -48.46 32.47 67.53
CA PRO A 159 -47.84 31.52 66.59
C PRO A 159 -48.46 31.63 65.19
N ARG A 160 -49.79 31.75 65.12
CA ARG A 160 -50.52 31.96 63.87
C ARG A 160 -50.10 33.24 63.16
N LYS A 161 -49.94 34.35 63.89
CA LYS A 161 -49.46 35.63 63.32
C LYS A 161 -48.03 35.50 62.78
N ARG A 162 -47.14 34.78 63.47
CA ARG A 162 -45.76 34.52 62.98
C ARG A 162 -45.75 33.67 61.71
N ALA A 163 -46.53 32.59 61.67
CA ALA A 163 -46.66 31.75 60.48
C ALA A 163 -47.24 32.54 59.30
N LEU A 164 -48.27 33.36 59.54
CA LEU A 164 -48.87 34.21 58.52
C LEU A 164 -47.90 35.32 58.06
N MET A 165 -47.14 35.94 58.97
CA MET A 165 -46.11 36.93 58.63
C MET A 165 -45.01 36.31 57.77
N LEU A 166 -44.52 35.12 58.12
CA LEU A 166 -43.50 34.40 57.35
C LEU A 166 -44.02 34.03 55.95
N ALA A 167 -45.22 33.45 55.87
CA ALA A 167 -45.86 33.11 54.60
C ALA A 167 -46.08 34.36 53.73
N SER A 168 -46.54 35.46 54.33
CA SER A 168 -46.75 36.72 53.61
C SER A 168 -45.43 37.33 53.15
N ALA A 169 -44.38 37.29 53.98
CA ALA A 169 -43.05 37.77 53.61
C ALA A 169 -42.49 36.96 52.44
N LEU A 170 -42.58 35.62 52.47
CA LEU A 170 -42.15 34.75 51.37
C LEU A 170 -42.98 34.98 50.10
N ALA A 171 -44.30 35.17 50.22
CA ALA A 171 -45.15 35.48 49.07
C ALA A 171 -44.80 36.84 48.46
N ILE A 172 -44.48 37.84 49.28
CA ILE A 172 -44.03 39.16 48.81
C ILE A 172 -42.66 39.06 48.13
N THR A 173 -41.71 38.27 48.65
CA THR A 173 -40.40 38.13 47.99
C THR A 173 -40.50 37.39 46.66
N ILE A 174 -41.32 36.33 46.59
CA ILE A 174 -41.58 35.59 45.33
C ILE A 174 -42.31 36.49 44.32
N GLY A 175 -43.36 37.20 44.74
CA GLY A 175 -44.08 38.13 43.88
C GLY A 175 -43.22 39.31 43.42
N GLY A 176 -42.40 39.85 44.31
CA GLY A 176 -41.43 40.90 43.98
C GLY A 176 -40.40 40.42 42.96
N MET A 177 -39.88 39.20 43.11
CA MET A 177 -38.97 38.59 42.13
C MET A 177 -39.63 38.42 40.76
N ALA A 178 -40.88 37.94 40.71
CA ALA A 178 -41.62 37.78 39.45
C ALA A 178 -41.84 39.11 38.69
N VAL A 179 -41.91 40.24 39.41
CA VAL A 179 -42.04 41.58 38.81
C VAL A 179 -40.69 42.17 38.42
N VAL A 180 -39.68 42.03 39.28
CA VAL A 180 -38.34 42.63 39.06
C VAL A 180 -37.53 41.84 38.05
N ASN A 181 -37.64 40.52 38.05
CA ASN A 181 -36.87 39.62 37.20
C ASN A 181 -37.78 38.49 36.71
N PHE A 182 -38.61 38.82 35.72
CA PHE A 182 -39.50 37.86 35.08
C PHE A 182 -38.73 36.69 34.46
N ASP A 183 -37.55 36.95 33.89
CA ASP A 183 -36.70 35.93 33.26
C ASP A 183 -36.22 34.88 34.28
N ALA A 184 -35.85 35.29 35.50
CA ALA A 184 -35.48 34.36 36.56
C ALA A 184 -36.67 33.51 37.06
N MET A 185 -37.89 34.05 37.01
CA MET A 185 -39.09 33.28 37.33
C MET A 185 -39.43 32.29 36.21
N LYS A 186 -39.28 32.70 34.95
CA LYS A 186 -39.41 31.82 33.77
C LYS A 186 -38.41 30.68 33.83
N LEU A 187 -37.13 30.97 34.11
CA LEU A 187 -36.08 29.97 34.32
C LEU A 187 -36.46 28.90 35.35
N TRP A 188 -37.04 29.32 36.49
CA TRP A 188 -37.50 28.38 37.51
C TRP A 188 -38.69 27.53 37.04
N ALA A 189 -39.64 28.14 36.33
CA ALA A 189 -40.79 27.45 35.77
C ALA A 189 -40.36 26.41 34.71
N ASP A 190 -39.50 26.79 33.77
CA ASP A 190 -38.98 25.89 32.73
C ASP A 190 -38.18 24.74 33.36
N ALA A 191 -37.41 25.02 34.43
CA ALA A 191 -36.62 24.02 35.14
C ALA A 191 -37.44 22.99 35.94
N TYR A 192 -38.44 23.42 36.72
CA TYR A 192 -39.16 22.58 37.70
C TYR A 192 -40.61 22.25 37.34
N ILE A 193 -41.23 23.02 36.44
CA ILE A 193 -42.59 22.77 35.92
C ILE A 193 -42.51 22.18 34.52
N GLY A 194 -41.75 22.82 33.63
CA GLY A 194 -41.55 22.37 32.25
C GLY A 194 -40.65 21.13 32.13
N TYR A 195 -39.76 20.93 33.09
CA TYR A 195 -38.70 19.90 33.05
C TYR A 195 -37.88 19.95 31.75
N GLU A 196 -37.65 21.17 31.25
CA GLU A 196 -36.84 21.35 30.05
C GLU A 196 -35.39 20.94 30.31
N ASP A 197 -34.80 20.27 29.31
CA ASP A 197 -33.42 19.80 29.37
C ASP A 197 -32.43 20.96 29.30
N VAL A 198 -32.75 22.02 28.57
CA VAL A 198 -31.97 23.26 28.42
C VAL A 198 -32.92 24.42 28.64
N TYR A 199 -32.76 25.14 29.75
CA TYR A 199 -33.63 26.27 30.13
C TYR A 199 -32.84 27.54 30.48
N TRP A 200 -31.51 27.45 30.63
CA TRP A 200 -30.66 28.62 30.76
C TRP A 200 -30.39 29.22 29.38
N ASP A 201 -30.72 30.50 29.22
CA ASP A 201 -30.38 31.25 28.02
C ASP A 201 -28.88 31.56 28.02
N ARG A 202 -28.13 30.84 27.17
CA ARG A 202 -26.67 30.96 27.10
C ARG A 202 -26.29 32.22 26.35
N GLN A 203 -25.18 32.83 26.73
CA GLN A 203 -24.57 33.98 26.07
C GLN A 203 -23.35 33.60 25.23
N THR A 204 -22.88 32.36 25.36
CA THR A 204 -21.73 31.81 24.63
C THR A 204 -22.11 30.47 24.01
N THR A 205 -21.65 30.23 22.79
CA THR A 205 -21.65 28.88 22.18
C THR A 205 -20.27 28.57 21.63
N ILE A 206 -19.88 27.30 21.68
CA ILE A 206 -18.56 26.85 21.24
C ILE A 206 -18.76 25.62 20.35
N ILE A 207 -18.18 25.67 19.16
CA ILE A 207 -18.08 24.53 18.24
C ILE A 207 -16.63 24.10 18.11
N ILE A 208 -16.41 22.80 17.93
CA ILE A 208 -15.07 22.24 17.73
C ILE A 208 -15.01 21.58 16.38
N LYS A 209 -13.95 21.87 15.64
CA LYS A 209 -13.56 21.16 14.41
C LYS A 209 -12.13 20.67 14.56
N VAL A 210 -11.79 19.63 13.81
CA VAL A 210 -10.42 19.09 13.74
C VAL A 210 -9.76 19.53 12.45
N ILE A 211 -8.49 19.93 12.50
CA ILE A 211 -7.68 20.16 11.31
C ILE A 211 -7.05 18.84 10.90
N ALA A 212 -7.53 18.24 9.82
CA ALA A 212 -6.98 17.03 9.24
C ALA A 212 -5.90 17.36 8.20
N GLN A 213 -4.74 16.72 8.31
CA GLN A 213 -3.71 16.74 7.29
C GLN A 213 -4.04 15.77 6.14
N PRO A 214 -3.49 15.97 4.93
CA PRO A 214 -2.75 17.14 4.43
C PRO A 214 -3.67 18.32 4.05
N ASN A 215 -3.10 19.53 3.98
CA ASN A 215 -3.72 20.81 3.56
C ASN A 215 -4.68 21.47 4.57
N ASP A 216 -4.48 21.24 5.87
CA ASP A 216 -5.24 21.90 6.94
C ASP A 216 -6.77 21.88 6.72
N ARG A 217 -7.32 20.71 6.39
CA ARG A 217 -8.76 20.55 6.12
C ARG A 217 -9.54 20.61 7.44
N GLU A 218 -10.41 21.60 7.61
CA GLU A 218 -11.35 21.62 8.75
C GLU A 218 -12.39 20.49 8.57
N LYS A 219 -12.38 19.52 9.48
CA LYS A 219 -13.35 18.42 9.56
C LYS A 219 -14.21 18.53 10.81
N ASP A 220 -15.45 18.10 10.69
CA ASP A 220 -16.40 18.02 11.79
C ASP A 220 -16.30 16.68 12.52
N PHE A 221 -16.85 16.61 13.72
CA PHE A 221 -17.13 15.35 14.40
C PHE A 221 -18.34 14.67 13.76
N LEU A 222 -18.40 13.34 13.84
CA LEU A 222 -19.47 12.54 13.25
C LEU A 222 -20.40 12.00 14.35
N ASP A 223 -21.69 11.89 14.04
CA ASP A 223 -22.66 11.19 14.89
C ASP A 223 -22.58 9.65 14.73
N GLU A 224 -23.43 8.92 15.45
CA GLU A 224 -23.48 7.44 15.39
C GLU A 224 -23.86 6.92 13.98
N ASP A 225 -24.53 7.74 13.16
CA ASP A 225 -24.95 7.42 11.80
C ASP A 225 -23.93 7.88 10.74
N GLY A 226 -22.80 8.49 11.15
CA GLY A 226 -21.73 8.97 10.28
C GLY A 226 -21.95 10.33 9.64
N ASN A 227 -22.95 11.11 10.09
CA ASN A 227 -23.23 12.45 9.59
C ASN A 227 -22.47 13.52 10.40
N PRO A 228 -22.08 14.65 9.76
CA PRO A 228 -21.42 15.75 10.45
C PRO A 228 -22.34 16.38 11.49
N THR A 229 -21.85 16.57 12.72
CA THR A 229 -22.65 17.02 13.87
C THR A 229 -22.89 18.54 13.90
N GLY A 230 -22.29 19.30 12.98
CA GLY A 230 -22.31 20.76 12.98
C GLY A 230 -21.48 21.37 14.12
N GLY A 231 -20.43 20.67 14.58
CA GLY A 231 -19.59 21.07 15.70
C GLY A 231 -20.07 20.60 17.08
N ASN A 232 -21.16 19.82 17.15
CA ASN A 232 -21.66 19.21 18.39
C ASN A 232 -20.84 17.96 18.78
N PRO A 233 -20.93 17.49 20.04
CA PRO A 233 -20.22 16.29 20.48
C PRO A 233 -20.50 15.07 19.62
N GLY A 234 -19.43 14.46 19.11
CA GLY A 234 -19.45 13.25 18.29
C GLY A 234 -18.11 12.52 18.34
N GLU A 235 -17.91 11.61 17.40
CA GLU A 235 -16.69 10.82 17.27
C GLU A 235 -15.86 11.29 16.07
N TYR A 236 -14.54 11.39 16.25
CA TYR A 236 -13.59 11.68 15.17
C TYR A 236 -12.48 10.63 15.17
N ARG A 237 -12.14 10.11 13.99
CA ARG A 237 -11.06 9.13 13.80
C ARG A 237 -9.76 9.87 13.47
N HIS A 238 -8.75 9.73 14.32
CA HIS A 238 -7.47 10.41 14.19
C HIS A 238 -6.33 9.43 13.92
N PRO A 239 -5.41 9.71 12.97
CA PRO A 239 -4.23 8.89 12.75
C PRO A 239 -3.31 8.83 13.97
N ARG A 240 -2.88 7.62 14.31
CA ARG A 240 -1.99 7.35 15.45
C ARG A 240 -0.65 8.06 15.31
N ASP A 241 -0.17 8.59 16.45
CA ASP A 241 1.12 9.27 16.60
C ASP A 241 1.26 10.57 15.79
N GLU A 242 0.18 11.04 15.14
CA GLU A 242 0.12 12.34 14.47
C GLU A 242 -0.42 13.44 15.40
N GLU A 243 -0.13 14.70 15.08
CA GLU A 243 -0.58 15.87 15.82
C GLU A 243 -2.09 16.10 15.60
N LEU A 244 -2.86 16.15 16.69
CA LEU A 244 -4.27 16.51 16.67
C LEU A 244 -4.40 18.02 16.84
N ALA A 245 -4.77 18.73 15.77
CA ALA A 245 -5.04 20.16 15.81
C ALA A 245 -6.55 20.43 15.90
N LEU A 246 -6.97 21.15 16.93
CA LEU A 246 -8.36 21.52 17.19
C LEU A 246 -8.57 23.00 16.89
N VAL A 247 -9.63 23.29 16.13
CA VAL A 247 -10.17 24.64 15.93
C VAL A 247 -11.41 24.77 16.79
N ILE A 248 -11.34 25.63 17.78
CA ILE A 248 -12.45 25.92 18.68
C ILE A 248 -12.98 27.29 18.28
N GLU A 249 -14.18 27.31 17.71
CA GLU A 249 -14.77 28.51 17.13
C GLU A 249 -16.03 28.90 17.87
N ILE A 250 -16.26 30.20 18.01
CA ILE A 250 -17.53 30.76 18.44
C ILE A 250 -18.21 31.30 17.18
N PRO A 251 -19.18 30.56 16.61
CA PRO A 251 -19.82 30.93 15.35
C PRO A 251 -20.55 32.27 15.50
N ARG A 252 -20.80 32.99 14.41
CA ARG A 252 -21.66 34.19 14.43
C ARG A 252 -23.10 33.79 14.19
N ARG A 253 -24.04 34.30 14.99
CA ARG A 253 -25.48 34.01 14.79
C ARG A 253 -25.95 34.45 13.40
N ALA A 254 -25.45 35.58 12.91
CA ALA A 254 -25.87 36.19 11.64
C ALA A 254 -25.29 35.53 10.38
N GLU A 255 -24.14 34.84 10.47
CA GLU A 255 -23.37 34.39 9.29
C GLU A 255 -24.14 33.45 8.33
N PRO A 256 -24.91 32.44 8.82
CA PRO A 256 -25.77 31.64 7.93
C PRO A 256 -26.82 32.48 7.20
N VAL A 257 -27.38 33.49 7.87
CA VAL A 257 -28.40 34.37 7.28
C VAL A 257 -27.77 35.33 6.27
N GLU A 258 -26.58 35.87 6.54
CA GLU A 258 -25.83 36.73 5.62
C GLU A 258 -25.45 36.00 4.34
N THR A 259 -24.96 34.76 4.45
CA THR A 259 -24.63 33.94 3.27
C THR A 259 -25.87 33.61 2.44
N LEU A 260 -27.00 33.35 3.09
CA LEU A 260 -28.30 33.17 2.42
C LEU A 260 -28.78 34.46 1.74
N ALA A 261 -28.67 35.61 2.42
CA ALA A 261 -29.04 36.92 1.89
C ALA A 261 -28.19 37.30 0.67
N ALA A 262 -26.89 37.03 0.71
CA ALA A 262 -25.98 37.26 -0.41
C ALA A 262 -26.34 36.39 -1.63
N ARG A 263 -26.64 35.10 -1.42
CA ARG A 263 -27.11 34.21 -2.50
C ARG A 263 -28.46 34.66 -3.05
N GLN A 264 -29.38 35.09 -2.19
CA GLN A 264 -30.67 35.66 -2.59
C GLN A 264 -30.49 36.93 -3.43
N GLY A 265 -29.54 37.80 -3.06
CA GLY A 265 -29.15 38.98 -3.83
C GLY A 265 -28.54 38.65 -5.20
N ALA A 266 -27.73 37.60 -5.29
CA ALA A 266 -27.19 37.14 -6.57
C ALA A 266 -28.30 36.64 -7.52
N LEU A 267 -29.34 35.96 -6.99
CA LEU A 267 -30.51 35.56 -7.79
C LEU A 267 -31.32 36.76 -8.27
N LEU A 268 -31.47 37.80 -7.43
CA LEU A 268 -32.08 39.06 -7.84
C LEU A 268 -31.32 39.69 -9.02
N ASP A 269 -29.99 39.76 -8.95
CA ASP A 269 -29.17 40.32 -10.02
C ASP A 269 -29.27 39.50 -11.31
N ARG A 270 -29.31 38.17 -11.21
CA ARG A 270 -29.51 37.28 -12.36
C ARG A 270 -30.87 37.50 -13.02
N ILE A 271 -31.93 37.68 -12.23
CA ILE A 271 -33.27 37.96 -12.74
C ILE A 271 -33.37 39.34 -13.39
N MET A 272 -32.75 40.36 -12.80
CA MET A 272 -32.70 41.71 -13.37
C MET A 272 -31.94 41.77 -14.70
N ASN A 273 -30.96 40.89 -14.89
CA ASN A 273 -30.15 40.80 -16.11
C ASN A 273 -30.73 39.83 -17.17
N LEU A 274 -31.91 39.25 -16.94
CA LEU A 274 -32.59 38.40 -17.93
C LEU A 274 -32.90 39.19 -19.21
N ARG A 275 -32.44 38.69 -20.36
CA ARG A 275 -32.71 39.31 -21.66
C ARG A 275 -34.21 39.22 -22.00
N PRO A 276 -34.81 40.26 -22.61
CA PRO A 276 -36.25 40.34 -22.86
C PRO A 276 -36.78 39.41 -23.97
N GLN A 277 -35.95 38.60 -24.64
CA GLN A 277 -36.42 37.68 -25.68
C GLN A 277 -37.19 36.50 -25.08
N LYS A 278 -38.38 36.23 -25.60
CA LYS A 278 -39.34 35.24 -25.05
C LYS A 278 -39.02 33.78 -25.43
N ASP A 279 -38.30 33.55 -26.54
CA ASP A 279 -38.13 32.22 -27.18
C ASP A 279 -36.67 31.71 -27.25
N SER A 280 -35.81 32.12 -26.32
CA SER A 280 -34.42 31.60 -26.27
C SER A 280 -34.32 30.42 -25.32
N ASP A 281 -33.88 29.26 -25.80
CA ASP A 281 -33.55 28.08 -24.97
C ASP A 281 -32.60 28.45 -23.83
N ALA A 282 -31.71 29.43 -24.04
CA ALA A 282 -30.80 29.94 -23.03
C ALA A 282 -31.52 30.70 -21.90
N ARG A 283 -32.62 31.42 -22.18
CA ARG A 283 -33.42 32.09 -21.13
C ARG A 283 -34.15 31.08 -20.27
N LYS A 284 -34.67 30.01 -20.89
CA LYS A 284 -35.37 28.93 -20.19
C LYS A 284 -34.41 28.15 -19.28
N ALA A 285 -33.24 27.79 -19.80
CA ALA A 285 -32.18 27.14 -19.01
C ALA A 285 -31.71 28.01 -17.82
N GLU A 286 -31.57 29.32 -18.02
CA GLU A 286 -31.20 30.24 -16.94
C GLU A 286 -32.29 30.36 -15.86
N LEU A 287 -33.57 30.41 -16.26
CA LEU A 287 -34.71 30.40 -15.33
C LEU A 287 -34.81 29.09 -14.55
N ASP A 288 -34.59 27.94 -15.21
CA ASP A 288 -34.54 26.63 -14.55
C ASP A 288 -33.40 26.54 -13.52
N ALA A 289 -32.23 27.10 -13.85
CA ALA A 289 -31.11 27.21 -12.91
C ALA A 289 -31.43 28.11 -11.71
N ILE A 290 -32.09 29.25 -11.93
CA ILE A 290 -32.50 30.19 -10.88
C ILE A 290 -33.56 29.56 -9.96
N GLU A 291 -34.56 28.87 -10.52
CA GLU A 291 -35.60 28.16 -9.75
C GLU A 291 -34.99 27.04 -8.89
N THR A 292 -34.07 26.26 -9.47
CA THR A 292 -33.35 25.18 -8.77
C THR A 292 -32.54 25.75 -7.60
N GLU A 293 -31.82 26.85 -7.82
CA GLU A 293 -31.03 27.49 -6.78
C GLU A 293 -31.88 28.15 -5.69
N GLN A 294 -33.02 28.76 -6.03
CA GLN A 294 -33.98 29.28 -5.06
C GLN A 294 -34.60 28.17 -4.20
N THR A 295 -34.93 27.02 -4.82
CA THR A 295 -35.45 25.85 -4.10
C THR A 295 -34.41 25.30 -3.13
N LYS A 296 -33.13 25.24 -3.57
CA LYS A 296 -32.02 24.86 -2.73
C LYS A 296 -31.81 25.82 -1.55
N LEU A 297 -31.93 27.13 -1.76
CA LEU A 297 -31.85 28.12 -0.67
C LEU A 297 -32.89 27.89 0.43
N ILE A 298 -34.13 27.58 0.05
CA ILE A 298 -35.20 27.28 1.00
C ILE A 298 -34.87 26.00 1.79
N SER A 299 -34.39 24.96 1.11
CA SER A 299 -33.95 23.72 1.76
C SER A 299 -32.75 23.92 2.69
N ASP A 300 -31.76 24.73 2.29
CA ASP A 300 -30.58 25.03 3.10
C ASP A 300 -30.97 25.83 4.36
N ALA A 301 -31.99 26.69 4.27
CA ALA A 301 -32.49 27.47 5.40
C ALA A 301 -33.17 26.61 6.49
N ASP A 302 -33.71 25.44 6.13
CA ASP A 302 -34.27 24.49 7.10
C ASP A 302 -33.18 23.81 7.94
N ALA A 303 -31.94 23.77 7.45
CA ALA A 303 -30.78 23.21 8.15
C ALA A 303 -30.10 24.21 9.10
N PHE A 304 -30.65 25.42 9.27
CA PHE A 304 -30.06 26.42 10.15
C PHE A 304 -30.15 26.00 11.63
N PRO A 305 -29.12 26.33 12.45
CA PRO A 305 -29.17 26.19 13.89
C PRO A 305 -30.43 26.83 14.47
N ALA A 306 -30.99 26.28 15.56
CA ALA A 306 -32.22 26.77 16.18
C ALA A 306 -32.18 28.28 16.49
N GLU A 307 -31.00 28.81 16.80
CA GLU A 307 -30.71 30.19 17.18
C GLU A 307 -30.77 31.20 16.01
N SER A 308 -30.54 30.73 14.78
CA SER A 308 -30.56 31.53 13.55
C SER A 308 -31.65 31.08 12.58
N ARG A 309 -32.55 30.19 13.05
CA ARG A 309 -33.62 29.62 12.26
C ARG A 309 -34.59 30.72 11.82
N LEU A 310 -34.87 30.75 10.52
CA LEU A 310 -35.78 31.73 9.95
C LEU A 310 -37.17 31.64 10.57
N ASN A 311 -37.72 32.79 10.94
CA ASN A 311 -39.10 32.86 11.43
C ASN A 311 -40.11 32.68 10.28
N THR A 312 -41.39 32.52 10.63
CA THR A 312 -42.48 32.32 9.66
C THR A 312 -42.57 33.46 8.64
N SER A 313 -42.22 34.70 9.01
CA SER A 313 -42.24 35.85 8.09
C SER A 313 -41.16 35.72 7.01
N GLN A 314 -39.93 35.36 7.38
CA GLN A 314 -38.81 35.20 6.46
C GLN A 314 -39.00 34.04 5.50
N LEU A 315 -39.47 32.89 6.01
CA LEU A 315 -39.82 31.73 5.18
C LEU A 315 -40.95 32.07 4.20
N THR A 316 -41.93 32.88 4.62
CA THR A 316 -43.01 33.34 3.72
C THR A 316 -42.45 34.23 2.61
N ALA A 317 -41.49 35.12 2.92
CA ALA A 317 -40.83 35.96 1.93
C ALA A 317 -40.06 35.13 0.88
N LEU A 318 -39.26 34.14 1.31
CA LEU A 318 -38.53 33.24 0.40
C LEU A 318 -39.46 32.40 -0.48
N ASN A 319 -40.52 31.83 0.09
CA ASN A 319 -41.52 31.07 -0.67
C ASN A 319 -42.29 31.96 -1.65
N SER A 320 -42.53 33.23 -1.31
CA SER A 320 -43.15 34.19 -2.24
C SER A 320 -42.22 34.54 -3.40
N ALA A 321 -40.90 34.59 -3.17
CA ALA A 321 -39.91 34.78 -4.22
C ALA A 321 -39.90 33.58 -5.20
N LEU A 322 -39.91 32.34 -4.70
CA LEU A 322 -40.01 31.14 -5.55
C LEU A 322 -41.26 31.18 -6.46
N LYS A 323 -42.43 31.46 -5.89
CA LYS A 323 -43.68 31.58 -6.68
C LYS A 323 -43.62 32.68 -7.74
N SER A 324 -42.93 33.77 -7.46
CA SER A 324 -42.75 34.85 -8.44
C SER A 324 -41.82 34.44 -9.59
N ILE A 325 -40.84 33.56 -9.34
CA ILE A 325 -39.95 32.98 -10.36
C ILE A 325 -40.70 31.98 -11.24
N GLU A 326 -41.49 31.08 -10.64
CA GLU A 326 -42.37 30.15 -11.35
C GLU A 326 -43.31 30.90 -12.31
N LYS A 327 -43.91 32.01 -11.83
CA LYS A 327 -44.76 32.86 -12.67
C LYS A 327 -44.01 33.51 -13.84
N VAL A 328 -42.75 33.95 -13.63
CA VAL A 328 -41.91 34.48 -14.72
C VAL A 328 -41.58 33.41 -15.75
N LYS A 329 -41.43 32.16 -15.34
CA LYS A 329 -41.22 31.00 -16.23
C LYS A 329 -42.47 30.66 -17.05
N GLU A 330 -43.67 30.87 -16.52
CA GLU A 330 -44.94 30.63 -17.21
C GLU A 330 -45.34 31.79 -18.17
N ASP A 331 -45.38 33.03 -17.69
CA ASP A 331 -45.95 34.18 -18.41
C ASP A 331 -44.89 34.97 -19.22
N GLY A 332 -43.67 35.05 -18.69
CA GLY A 332 -42.48 35.63 -19.35
C GLY A 332 -42.52 37.13 -19.64
N THR A 333 -43.48 37.90 -19.11
CA THR A 333 -43.62 39.33 -19.42
C THR A 333 -42.60 40.21 -18.66
N ALA A 334 -42.28 41.39 -19.21
CA ALA A 334 -41.40 42.34 -18.53
C ALA A 334 -41.99 42.86 -17.20
N ALA A 335 -43.31 42.88 -17.07
CA ALA A 335 -44.00 43.23 -15.84
C ALA A 335 -43.81 42.14 -14.76
N ASP A 336 -43.86 40.87 -15.15
CA ASP A 336 -43.63 39.75 -14.23
C ASP A 336 -42.17 39.69 -13.76
N VAL A 337 -41.19 39.98 -14.64
CA VAL A 337 -39.77 40.08 -14.25
C VAL A 337 -39.56 41.21 -13.24
N GLY A 338 -40.18 42.38 -13.46
CA GLY A 338 -40.14 43.50 -12.51
C GLY A 338 -40.84 43.18 -11.18
N GLN A 339 -41.94 42.43 -11.22
CA GLN A 339 -42.65 41.98 -10.02
C GLN A 339 -41.82 40.96 -9.25
N ALA A 340 -41.23 39.96 -9.91
CA ALA A 340 -40.35 38.98 -9.30
C ALA A 340 -39.12 39.66 -8.67
N ALA A 341 -38.46 40.58 -9.38
CA ALA A 341 -37.34 41.35 -8.83
C ALA A 341 -37.73 42.14 -7.58
N THR A 342 -38.96 42.67 -7.52
CA THR A 342 -39.45 43.37 -6.32
C THR A 342 -39.62 42.41 -5.13
N VAL A 343 -40.19 41.23 -5.36
CA VAL A 343 -40.40 40.20 -4.31
C VAL A 343 -39.07 39.61 -3.84
N LEU A 344 -38.15 39.32 -4.77
CA LEU A 344 -36.78 38.87 -4.47
C LEU A 344 -36.01 39.90 -3.64
N LYS A 345 -36.13 41.19 -3.98
CA LYS A 345 -35.54 42.28 -3.19
C LYS A 345 -36.17 42.40 -1.81
N GLN A 346 -37.48 42.21 -1.67
CA GLN A 346 -38.13 42.20 -0.36
C GLN A 346 -37.64 41.04 0.50
N ALA A 347 -37.45 39.84 -0.08
CA ALA A 347 -36.90 38.69 0.61
C ALA A 347 -35.41 38.89 1.01
N ALA A 348 -34.60 39.51 0.15
CA ALA A 348 -33.21 39.84 0.49
C ALA A 348 -33.14 40.86 1.64
N ASN A 349 -33.91 41.96 1.55
CA ASN A 349 -33.96 42.98 2.60
C ASN A 349 -34.46 42.42 3.94
N SER A 350 -35.43 41.51 3.91
CA SER A 350 -35.96 40.92 5.14
C SER A 350 -34.93 40.00 5.81
N LEU A 351 -34.11 39.28 5.03
CA LEU A 351 -32.97 38.52 5.54
C LEU A 351 -31.86 39.44 6.08
N ASP A 352 -31.55 40.54 5.40
CA ASP A 352 -30.56 41.53 5.86
C ASP A 352 -30.98 42.20 7.19
N GLU A 353 -32.26 42.54 7.33
CA GLU A 353 -32.81 43.09 8.58
C GLU A 353 -32.72 42.09 9.73
N TYR A 354 -33.00 40.81 9.45
CA TYR A 354 -32.84 39.75 10.44
C TYR A 354 -31.37 39.48 10.80
N ALA A 355 -30.46 39.51 9.83
CA ALA A 355 -29.03 39.42 10.09
C ALA A 355 -28.54 40.57 10.98
N ALA A 356 -29.03 41.80 10.77
CA ALA A 356 -28.70 42.95 11.61
C ALA A 356 -29.19 42.79 13.07
N ASP A 357 -30.38 42.21 13.28
CA ASP A 357 -30.89 41.88 14.62
C ASP A 357 -30.04 40.80 15.30
N LEU A 358 -29.61 39.78 14.55
CA LEU A 358 -28.71 38.74 15.04
C LEU A 358 -27.32 39.27 15.40
N HIS A 359 -26.81 40.30 14.70
CA HIS A 359 -25.57 40.98 15.08
C HIS A 359 -25.68 41.72 16.40
N ALA A 360 -26.82 42.37 16.65
CA ALA A 360 -27.06 43.09 17.90
C ALA A 360 -27.08 42.14 19.12
N ASN A 361 -27.53 40.90 18.90
CA ASN A 361 -27.66 39.85 19.90
C ASN A 361 -26.68 38.69 19.67
N ASP A 362 -25.49 38.94 19.13
CA ASP A 362 -24.52 37.88 18.83
C ASP A 362 -23.86 37.29 20.09
N TRP A 363 -23.27 36.10 19.94
CA TRP A 363 -22.59 35.39 21.02
C TRP A 363 -21.44 36.20 21.61
N LYS A 364 -21.35 36.21 22.94
CA LYS A 364 -20.22 36.77 23.68
C LYS A 364 -19.02 35.84 23.55
N VAL A 365 -17.86 36.43 23.27
CA VAL A 365 -16.61 35.70 23.16
C VAL A 365 -15.90 35.68 24.51
N PRO A 366 -15.67 34.51 25.15
CA PRO A 366 -14.96 34.42 26.40
C PRO A 366 -13.47 34.75 26.24
N ASP A 367 -12.84 35.23 27.31
CA ASP A 367 -11.40 35.52 27.32
C ASP A 367 -10.54 34.25 27.41
N THR A 368 -11.09 33.20 28.03
CA THR A 368 -10.45 31.89 28.24
C THR A 368 -11.39 30.74 27.90
N ILE A 369 -10.83 29.65 27.36
CA ILE A 369 -11.51 28.38 27.15
C ILE A 369 -10.70 27.29 27.82
N ASP A 370 -11.33 26.51 28.69
CA ASP A 370 -10.74 25.36 29.37
C ASP A 370 -11.09 24.08 28.61
N LEU A 371 -10.08 23.27 28.30
CA LEU A 371 -10.20 21.95 27.70
C LEU A 371 -9.73 20.90 28.70
N ASP A 372 -10.63 20.00 29.07
CA ASP A 372 -10.35 18.86 29.94
C ASP A 372 -10.47 17.59 29.10
N TYR A 373 -9.40 16.80 28.94
CA TYR A 373 -9.49 15.52 28.25
C TYR A 373 -8.88 14.37 29.05
N ARG A 374 -9.44 13.17 28.81
CA ARG A 374 -9.03 11.91 29.43
C ARG A 374 -8.72 10.86 28.37
N LEU A 375 -7.54 10.25 28.50
CA LEU A 375 -7.10 9.13 27.66
C LEU A 375 -7.68 7.79 28.12
N ALA A 376 -7.85 6.86 27.18
CA ALA A 376 -8.45 5.55 27.41
C ALA A 376 -7.58 4.63 28.30
N ASP A 377 -6.25 4.71 28.22
CA ASP A 377 -5.33 3.95 29.10
C ASP A 377 -5.35 4.38 30.58
N GLY A 378 -6.09 5.43 30.92
CA GLY A 378 -6.21 5.99 32.27
C GLY A 378 -4.96 6.74 32.76
N ARG A 379 -3.93 6.95 31.92
CA ARG A 379 -2.72 7.72 32.23
C ARG A 379 -2.86 9.15 31.73
N GLY A 380 -3.54 9.97 32.53
CA GLY A 380 -3.47 11.43 32.40
C GLY A 380 -4.80 12.06 32.02
N ASP A 381 -5.45 12.63 33.03
CA ASP A 381 -6.35 13.76 32.81
C ASP A 381 -5.48 14.99 32.59
N MET A 382 -5.69 15.70 31.49
CA MET A 382 -5.00 16.95 31.19
C MET A 382 -6.04 18.06 31.09
N SER A 383 -5.78 19.16 31.79
CA SER A 383 -6.61 20.37 31.76
C SER A 383 -5.78 21.52 31.18
N ILE A 384 -6.29 22.14 30.12
CA ILE A 384 -5.58 23.15 29.34
C ILE A 384 -6.45 24.39 29.22
N THR A 385 -5.98 25.52 29.75
CA THR A 385 -6.63 26.81 29.58
C THR A 385 -6.05 27.56 28.38
N LEU A 386 -6.84 27.70 27.32
CA LEU A 386 -6.53 28.55 26.18
C LEU A 386 -6.89 30.00 26.48
N ARG A 387 -6.04 30.91 26.03
CA ARG A 387 -6.25 32.36 26.12
C ARG A 387 -6.39 32.94 24.73
N LYS A 388 -7.28 33.92 24.61
CA LYS A 388 -7.48 34.68 23.40
C LYS A 388 -6.20 35.42 22.98
N LYS A 389 -5.82 35.35 21.70
CA LYS A 389 -4.60 35.99 21.17
C LYS A 389 -4.80 37.48 20.92
N GLU A 390 -5.86 37.87 20.22
CA GLU A 390 -6.18 39.28 19.95
C GLU A 390 -7.62 39.65 20.31
N LYS A 391 -7.85 40.95 20.57
CA LYS A 391 -9.17 41.47 20.96
C LYS A 391 -10.14 41.49 19.78
N GLY A 392 -10.84 40.37 19.56
CA GLY A 392 -11.83 40.21 18.49
C GLY A 392 -11.86 38.80 17.93
N ASP A 393 -10.80 38.02 18.15
CA ASP A 393 -10.70 36.62 17.72
C ASP A 393 -11.84 35.78 18.29
N ARG A 394 -12.46 35.00 17.41
CA ARG A 394 -13.51 34.01 17.73
C ARG A 394 -13.03 32.57 17.54
N LYS A 395 -11.78 32.38 17.09
CA LYS A 395 -11.14 31.08 16.89
C LYS A 395 -9.99 30.91 17.88
N PHE A 396 -9.97 29.78 18.56
CA PHE A 396 -8.88 29.34 19.42
C PHE A 396 -8.28 28.09 18.79
N LEU A 397 -6.98 28.14 18.51
CA LEU A 397 -6.23 27.04 17.92
C LEU A 397 -5.40 26.37 19.00
N HIS A 398 -5.54 25.06 19.12
CA HIS A 398 -4.73 24.25 20.03
C HIS A 398 -4.34 22.94 19.35
N SER A 399 -3.10 22.51 19.56
CA SER A 399 -2.63 21.23 19.04
C SER A 399 -2.09 20.35 20.15
N ILE A 400 -2.45 19.07 20.07
CA ILE A 400 -2.01 18.00 20.96
C ILE A 400 -1.04 17.14 20.16
N GLY A 401 0.25 17.19 20.53
CA GLY A 401 1.31 16.51 19.80
C GLY A 401 1.32 14.99 20.00
N GLY A 402 1.40 14.23 18.91
CA GLY A 402 1.71 12.80 18.91
C GLY A 402 0.69 11.93 19.66
N LEU A 403 -0.60 12.05 19.32
CA LEU A 403 -1.65 11.32 20.03
C LEU A 403 -1.58 9.82 19.72
N SER A 404 -1.08 9.04 20.67
CA SER A 404 -0.87 7.59 20.52
C SER A 404 -2.05 6.74 21.01
N ASP A 405 -2.93 7.31 21.83
CA ASP A 405 -4.06 6.62 22.46
C ASP A 405 -5.36 7.43 22.36
N THR A 406 -6.49 6.73 22.43
CA THR A 406 -7.84 7.30 22.24
C THR A 406 -8.20 8.29 23.35
N ILE A 407 -8.79 9.42 22.97
CA ILE A 407 -9.41 10.37 23.90
C ILE A 407 -10.87 9.94 24.10
N ASP A 408 -11.14 9.28 25.22
CA ASP A 408 -12.47 8.77 25.59
C ASP A 408 -13.44 9.88 25.99
N ALA A 409 -12.91 10.97 26.55
CA ALA A 409 -13.72 12.12 26.90
C ALA A 409 -12.96 13.43 26.79
N LEU A 410 -13.42 14.30 25.89
CA LEU A 410 -12.99 15.70 25.78
C LEU A 410 -14.15 16.63 26.16
N TYR A 411 -13.96 17.40 27.23
CA TYR A 411 -14.85 18.43 27.71
C TYR A 411 -14.27 19.82 27.45
N ILE A 412 -15.14 20.75 27.08
CA ILE A 412 -14.79 22.15 26.83
C ILE A 412 -15.72 23.05 27.64
N LYS A 413 -15.12 24.05 28.29
CA LYS A 413 -15.81 25.07 29.06
C LYS A 413 -15.30 26.45 28.67
N GLY A 414 -16.21 27.41 28.49
CA GLY A 414 -15.84 28.79 28.20
C GLY A 414 -17.00 29.75 28.45
N GLY A 415 -16.78 30.79 29.25
CA GLY A 415 -17.86 31.67 29.69
C GLY A 415 -18.93 30.89 30.48
N ASP A 416 -20.16 30.89 29.98
CA ASP A 416 -21.31 30.15 30.49
C ASP A 416 -21.60 28.86 29.70
N PHE A 417 -20.76 28.51 28.72
CA PHE A 417 -20.88 27.28 27.96
C PHE A 417 -20.09 26.15 28.59
N ALA A 418 -20.72 24.97 28.69
CA ALA A 418 -20.08 23.68 28.90
C ALA A 418 -20.80 22.61 28.06
N ASN A 419 -20.05 21.70 27.44
CA ASN A 419 -20.63 20.57 26.73
C ASN A 419 -21.12 19.48 27.70
N ARG A 420 -22.32 18.95 27.46
CA ARG A 420 -22.95 17.93 28.32
C ARG A 420 -22.43 16.52 28.03
N ARG A 421 -22.19 16.24 26.74
CA ARG A 421 -21.60 14.99 26.25
C ARG A 421 -20.16 15.27 25.83
N PRO A 422 -19.21 14.39 26.16
CA PRO A 422 -17.83 14.58 25.73
C PRO A 422 -17.67 14.31 24.24
N TYR A 423 -16.70 14.98 23.62
CA TYR A 423 -16.21 14.61 22.29
C TYR A 423 -15.28 13.40 22.44
N ARG A 424 -15.24 12.53 21.42
CA ARG A 424 -14.35 11.38 21.38
C ARG A 424 -13.42 11.46 20.19
N VAL A 425 -12.14 11.20 20.43
CA VAL A 425 -11.13 11.10 19.35
C VAL A 425 -10.55 9.70 19.38
N ILE A 426 -10.98 8.86 18.45
CA ILE A 426 -10.56 7.46 18.32
C ILE A 426 -9.27 7.42 17.53
N VAL A 427 -8.21 6.92 18.15
CA VAL A 427 -6.93 6.75 17.48
C VAL A 427 -6.95 5.49 16.62
N VAL A 428 -6.71 5.64 15.32
CA VAL A 428 -6.66 4.56 14.34
C VAL A 428 -5.31 4.52 13.62
N GLU A 429 -4.91 3.37 13.11
CA GLU A 429 -3.67 3.29 12.32
C GLU A 429 -3.80 4.07 11.00
N SER A 430 -2.72 4.70 10.53
CA SER A 430 -2.69 5.33 9.21
C SER A 430 -2.65 4.25 8.10
N PRO A 431 -3.21 4.53 6.90
CA PRO A 431 -3.14 3.60 5.79
C PRO A 431 -1.71 3.42 5.29
N ARG A 432 -1.24 2.17 5.24
CA ARG A 432 0.08 1.78 4.74
C ARG A 432 0.00 0.53 3.88
N ILE A 433 0.98 0.37 2.99
CA ILE A 433 1.15 -0.86 2.20
C ILE A 433 1.94 -1.87 3.02
N ASP A 434 1.34 -3.03 3.31
CA ASP A 434 2.00 -4.13 4.03
C ASP A 434 2.79 -5.04 3.08
N ARG A 435 2.35 -5.17 1.82
CA ARG A 435 2.99 -6.03 0.81
C ARG A 435 2.82 -5.49 -0.59
N ILE A 436 3.87 -5.61 -1.40
CA ILE A 436 3.84 -5.38 -2.84
C ILE A 436 4.23 -6.67 -3.58
N VAL A 437 3.50 -7.02 -4.62
CA VAL A 437 3.77 -8.14 -5.53
C VAL A 437 3.76 -7.62 -6.96
N LEU A 438 4.77 -7.97 -7.74
CA LEU A 438 4.82 -7.71 -9.17
C LEU A 438 4.46 -8.99 -9.92
N GLU A 439 3.48 -8.90 -10.82
CA GLU A 439 3.22 -9.93 -11.82
C GLU A 439 3.80 -9.50 -13.16
N SER A 440 5.04 -9.92 -13.43
CA SER A 440 5.84 -9.49 -14.57
C SER A 440 5.71 -10.44 -15.74
N ASN A 441 5.50 -9.88 -16.93
CA ASN A 441 5.64 -10.58 -18.20
C ASN A 441 6.98 -10.14 -18.82
N TYR A 442 8.01 -10.95 -18.64
CA TYR A 442 9.35 -10.63 -19.15
C TYR A 442 9.40 -10.79 -20.67
N PRO A 443 10.22 -9.99 -21.38
CA PRO A 443 10.47 -10.18 -22.80
C PRO A 443 10.98 -11.60 -23.10
N ALA A 444 10.57 -12.15 -24.24
CA ALA A 444 10.85 -13.54 -24.60
C ALA A 444 12.35 -13.84 -24.69
N TYR A 445 13.15 -12.87 -25.17
CA TYR A 445 14.59 -13.00 -25.33
C TYR A 445 15.35 -13.26 -24.02
N THR A 446 14.79 -12.83 -22.88
CA THR A 446 15.44 -12.98 -21.58
C THR A 446 15.49 -14.44 -21.07
N GLY A 447 14.79 -15.37 -21.73
CA GLY A 447 14.64 -16.76 -21.28
C GLY A 447 13.82 -16.94 -19.99
N ARG A 448 13.26 -15.85 -19.43
CA ARG A 448 12.46 -15.85 -18.19
C ARG A 448 10.95 -15.75 -18.45
N ALA A 449 10.55 -15.68 -19.72
CA ALA A 449 9.14 -15.70 -20.10
C ALA A 449 8.55 -17.10 -19.83
N ASN A 450 7.51 -17.15 -18.99
CA ASN A 450 6.79 -18.37 -18.70
C ASN A 450 5.58 -18.50 -19.62
N TYR A 451 5.27 -19.72 -20.05
CA TYR A 451 4.10 -20.02 -20.87
C TYR A 451 3.30 -21.16 -20.23
N ASP A 452 1.97 -21.13 -20.33
CA ASP A 452 1.11 -22.24 -19.91
C ASP A 452 1.18 -23.41 -20.90
N ASP A 453 0.56 -24.55 -20.56
CA ASP A 453 0.48 -25.75 -21.43
C ASP A 453 -0.20 -25.46 -22.78
N GLU A 454 -0.90 -24.33 -22.91
CA GLU A 454 -1.57 -23.86 -24.13
C GLU A 454 -0.72 -22.82 -24.91
N GLY A 455 0.50 -22.52 -24.44
CA GLY A 455 1.44 -21.59 -25.09
C GLY A 455 1.14 -20.11 -24.85
N ARG A 456 0.29 -19.76 -23.89
CA ARG A 456 -0.02 -18.36 -23.53
C ARG A 456 0.97 -17.85 -22.46
N PRO A 457 1.40 -16.58 -22.54
CA PRO A 457 2.32 -16.01 -21.56
C PRO A 457 1.69 -15.98 -20.17
N VAL A 458 2.41 -16.49 -19.18
CA VAL A 458 2.04 -16.50 -17.77
C VAL A 458 2.94 -15.52 -17.04
N ARG A 459 2.33 -14.58 -16.32
CA ARG A 459 3.07 -13.59 -15.52
C ARG A 459 3.78 -14.29 -14.36
N ASP A 460 5.07 -14.02 -14.22
CA ASP A 460 5.86 -14.45 -13.07
C ASP A 460 5.54 -13.57 -11.85
N ARG A 461 5.33 -14.20 -10.68
CA ARG A 461 4.90 -13.49 -9.46
C ARG A 461 6.08 -13.29 -8.52
N GLN A 462 6.57 -12.05 -8.43
CA GLN A 462 7.66 -11.68 -7.54
C GLN A 462 7.15 -10.85 -6.34
N LYS A 463 7.34 -11.35 -5.13
CA LYS A 463 7.10 -10.58 -3.90
C LYS A 463 8.26 -9.63 -3.65
N ILE A 464 8.00 -8.32 -3.54
CA ILE A 464 9.03 -7.34 -3.22
C ILE A 464 9.28 -7.35 -1.70
N GLN A 465 10.55 -7.47 -1.29
CA GLN A 465 10.96 -7.47 0.13
C GLN A 465 11.66 -6.15 0.57
N GLY A 466 11.86 -5.19 -0.33
CA GLY A 466 12.50 -3.91 -0.05
C GLY A 466 11.89 -2.74 -0.83
N ALA A 467 12.51 -1.56 -0.74
CA ALA A 467 12.06 -0.35 -1.45
C ALA A 467 12.50 -0.30 -2.93
N GLN A 468 13.30 -1.26 -3.38
CA GLN A 468 13.84 -1.32 -4.73
C GLN A 468 13.74 -2.74 -5.29
N THR A 469 13.48 -2.84 -6.59
CA THR A 469 13.53 -4.11 -7.34
C THR A 469 14.03 -3.84 -8.76
N ALA A 470 14.74 -4.78 -9.36
CA ALA A 470 15.22 -4.65 -10.74
C ALA A 470 14.42 -5.57 -11.66
N VAL A 471 14.02 -5.05 -12.81
CA VAL A 471 13.41 -5.82 -13.91
C VAL A 471 14.12 -5.46 -15.22
N PRO A 472 14.21 -6.40 -16.18
CA PRO A 472 14.72 -6.10 -17.52
C PRO A 472 13.94 -4.95 -18.18
N MET A 473 14.60 -4.21 -19.08
CA MET A 473 13.92 -3.25 -19.95
C MET A 473 12.75 -3.87 -20.70
N GLU A 474 11.75 -3.04 -20.98
CA GLU A 474 10.57 -3.41 -21.76
C GLU A 474 9.73 -4.54 -21.12
N THR A 475 9.79 -4.64 -19.78
CA THR A 475 8.94 -5.55 -19.01
C THR A 475 7.58 -4.93 -18.73
N ASP A 476 6.52 -5.65 -19.12
CA ASP A 476 5.14 -5.38 -18.73
C ASP A 476 4.83 -6.01 -17.37
N PHE A 477 4.42 -5.24 -16.36
CA PHE A 477 4.08 -5.80 -15.05
C PHE A 477 2.81 -5.22 -14.45
N LEU A 478 2.14 -6.04 -13.65
CA LEU A 478 0.98 -5.64 -12.86
C LEU A 478 1.44 -5.49 -11.40
N LEU A 479 1.41 -4.27 -10.90
CA LEU A 479 1.78 -3.95 -9.53
C LEU A 479 0.57 -4.20 -8.62
N HIS A 480 0.69 -5.17 -7.72
CA HIS A 480 -0.29 -5.46 -6.69
C HIS A 480 0.19 -4.94 -5.35
N ALA A 481 -0.52 -3.98 -4.80
CA ALA A 481 -0.24 -3.46 -3.47
C ALA A 481 -1.37 -3.84 -2.51
N PHE A 482 -1.00 -4.36 -1.34
CA PHE A 482 -1.90 -4.77 -0.27
C PHE A 482 -1.69 -3.84 0.92
N ALA A 483 -2.74 -3.18 1.37
CA ALA A 483 -2.75 -2.23 2.46
C ALA A 483 -3.33 -2.84 3.75
N ASN A 484 -3.02 -2.23 4.90
CA ASN A 484 -3.56 -2.63 6.21
C ASN A 484 -5.04 -2.25 6.39
N LYS A 485 -5.58 -1.40 5.53
CA LYS A 485 -6.93 -0.82 5.60
C LYS A 485 -7.59 -0.73 4.22
N SER A 486 -8.92 -0.69 4.22
CA SER A 486 -9.71 -0.43 3.02
C SER A 486 -9.45 0.98 2.48
N LEU A 487 -9.14 1.07 1.18
CA LEU A 487 -8.73 2.30 0.53
C LEU A 487 -9.90 2.90 -0.28
N VAL A 488 -10.06 4.21 -0.17
CA VAL A 488 -11.00 5.01 -0.97
C VAL A 488 -10.26 5.83 -2.02
N GLY A 489 -8.96 6.06 -1.89
CA GLY A 489 -8.21 6.76 -2.91
C GLY A 489 -6.75 6.32 -2.96
N VAL A 490 -6.20 6.31 -4.16
CA VAL A 490 -4.76 6.07 -4.36
C VAL A 490 -4.23 7.13 -5.30
N ARG A 491 -3.09 7.70 -4.95
CA ARG A 491 -2.36 8.64 -5.79
C ARG A 491 -0.93 8.14 -5.96
N LEU A 492 -0.56 7.87 -7.20
CA LEU A 492 0.79 7.49 -7.57
C LEU A 492 1.48 8.70 -8.18
N GLN A 493 2.66 9.07 -7.68
CA GLN A 493 3.44 10.18 -8.20
C GLN A 493 4.87 9.72 -8.54
N ALA A 494 5.35 10.06 -9.72
CA ALA A 494 6.74 9.84 -10.13
C ALA A 494 7.37 11.17 -10.58
N ASP A 495 8.52 11.51 -10.03
CA ASP A 495 9.27 12.73 -10.36
C ASP A 495 10.30 12.42 -11.46
N ILE A 496 10.12 12.99 -12.65
CA ILE A 496 10.87 12.64 -13.87
C ILE A 496 11.90 13.73 -14.20
N LYS A 497 11.45 14.99 -14.34
CA LYS A 497 12.28 16.16 -14.70
C LYS A 497 13.16 15.94 -15.93
N GLU A 498 12.57 15.47 -17.03
CA GLU A 498 13.28 15.12 -18.28
C GLU A 498 12.37 15.36 -19.49
N GLN A 499 12.95 15.75 -20.65
CA GLN A 499 12.25 15.96 -21.94
C GLN A 499 10.85 16.59 -21.78
N ASP A 500 10.79 17.79 -21.20
CA ASP A 500 9.60 18.60 -20.95
C ASP A 500 8.56 18.04 -19.95
N VAL A 501 8.77 16.85 -19.38
CA VAL A 501 7.93 16.25 -18.34
C VAL A 501 8.56 16.47 -16.96
N LYS A 502 7.84 17.15 -16.06
CA LYS A 502 8.25 17.39 -14.67
C LYS A 502 7.90 16.20 -13.78
N ASP A 503 6.61 15.90 -13.66
CA ASP A 503 6.11 14.79 -12.88
C ASP A 503 4.86 14.16 -13.52
N ILE A 504 4.60 12.92 -13.12
CA ILE A 504 3.40 12.19 -13.48
C ILE A 504 2.67 11.86 -12.20
N GLU A 505 1.38 12.16 -12.19
CA GLU A 505 0.49 11.88 -11.08
C GLU A 505 -0.71 11.10 -11.60
N VAL A 506 -0.95 9.91 -11.06
CA VAL A 506 -2.13 9.10 -11.35
C VAL A 506 -3.01 9.12 -10.11
N GLN A 507 -4.17 9.77 -10.21
CA GLN A 507 -5.14 9.86 -9.14
C GLN A 507 -6.31 8.91 -9.39
N PHE A 508 -6.64 8.12 -8.38
CA PHE A 508 -7.79 7.23 -8.36
C PHE A 508 -8.73 7.63 -7.24
N LYS A 509 -9.98 7.95 -7.58
CA LYS A 509 -11.08 8.10 -6.62
C LYS A 509 -12.33 7.40 -7.19
N PRO A 510 -12.87 6.37 -6.53
CA PRO A 510 -14.18 5.81 -6.84
C PRO A 510 -15.24 6.85 -6.44
N PHE A 511 -16.31 6.97 -7.23
CA PHE A 511 -17.42 7.91 -7.04
C PHE A 511 -17.17 9.39 -7.38
N ARG A 512 -17.45 9.72 -8.66
CA ARG A 512 -18.02 11.00 -9.07
C ARG A 512 -19.24 10.68 -9.94
N GLU A 513 -20.38 11.32 -9.67
CA GLU A 513 -21.70 11.04 -10.29
C GLU A 513 -21.69 11.03 -11.83
N ASP A 514 -20.70 11.66 -12.45
CA ASP A 514 -20.56 11.83 -13.89
C ASP A 514 -19.65 10.79 -14.59
N ARG A 515 -18.66 10.19 -13.89
CA ARG A 515 -17.64 9.27 -14.48
C ARG A 515 -17.04 8.28 -13.45
N ALA A 516 -17.86 7.39 -12.91
CA ALA A 516 -17.44 6.39 -11.93
C ALA A 516 -16.32 5.44 -12.44
N GLY A 517 -15.25 5.29 -11.66
CA GLY A 517 -14.22 4.26 -11.85
C GLY A 517 -13.04 4.64 -12.77
N SER A 518 -12.96 5.88 -13.26
CA SER A 518 -11.86 6.32 -14.13
C SER A 518 -10.66 6.85 -13.34
N ALA A 519 -9.46 6.35 -13.65
CA ALA A 519 -8.22 7.00 -13.22
C ALA A 519 -8.10 8.36 -13.89
N ARG A 520 -7.50 9.33 -13.20
CA ARG A 520 -7.01 10.55 -13.84
C ARG A 520 -5.50 10.51 -13.88
N LEU A 521 -4.94 10.39 -15.08
CA LEU A 521 -3.53 10.63 -15.35
C LEU A 521 -3.32 12.13 -15.51
N ILE A 522 -2.38 12.70 -14.78
CA ILE A 522 -1.98 14.10 -14.84
C ILE A 522 -0.48 14.10 -15.16
N VAL A 523 -0.10 14.77 -16.24
CA VAL A 523 1.30 14.98 -16.59
C VAL A 523 1.56 16.47 -16.45
N SER A 524 2.48 16.85 -15.56
CA SER A 524 2.92 18.24 -15.45
C SER A 524 4.15 18.43 -16.33
N SER A 525 4.12 19.47 -17.14
CA SER A 525 5.30 19.91 -17.89
C SER A 525 6.19 20.84 -17.05
N MET A 526 7.45 21.00 -17.46
CA MET A 526 8.42 21.90 -16.82
C MET A 526 7.95 23.36 -16.82
N ASP A 527 7.14 23.76 -17.82
CA ASP A 527 6.58 25.11 -17.96
C ASP A 527 5.39 25.39 -17.02
N GLY A 528 4.99 24.40 -16.21
CA GLY A 528 3.88 24.51 -15.25
C GLY A 528 2.50 24.18 -15.85
N THR A 529 2.40 23.94 -17.16
CA THR A 529 1.18 23.42 -17.79
C THR A 529 0.90 21.98 -17.35
N ARG A 530 -0.34 21.71 -16.95
CA ARG A 530 -0.83 20.37 -16.58
C ARG A 530 -1.80 19.87 -17.63
N ARG A 531 -1.50 18.72 -18.23
CA ARG A 531 -2.42 17.98 -19.10
C ARG A 531 -3.00 16.82 -18.30
N SER A 532 -4.29 16.55 -18.44
CA SER A 532 -4.91 15.43 -17.74
C SER A 532 -5.84 14.64 -18.64
N VAL A 533 -5.71 13.32 -18.60
CA VAL A 533 -6.51 12.37 -19.37
C VAL A 533 -7.11 11.35 -18.41
N TYR A 534 -8.33 10.91 -18.72
CA TYR A 534 -8.99 9.85 -17.97
C TYR A 534 -8.62 8.50 -18.58
N LEU A 535 -8.06 7.59 -17.78
CA LEU A 535 -7.73 6.24 -18.26
C LEU A 535 -9.01 5.38 -18.29
N PRO A 536 -9.20 4.53 -19.31
CA PRO A 536 -10.40 3.71 -19.47
C PRO A 536 -10.53 2.64 -18.37
N VAL A 537 -11.75 2.51 -17.82
CA VAL A 537 -12.12 1.61 -16.70
C VAL A 537 -11.96 0.13 -17.04
N GLU A 538 -11.92 -0.23 -18.33
CA GLU A 538 -11.80 -1.62 -18.81
C GLU A 538 -10.40 -2.23 -18.60
N THR A 539 -9.41 -1.40 -18.29
CA THR A 539 -8.02 -1.78 -18.09
C THR A 539 -7.78 -2.13 -16.62
N ALA A 540 -6.84 -3.02 -16.31
CA ALA A 540 -6.68 -3.79 -15.07
C ALA A 540 -6.50 -3.02 -13.72
N TRP A 541 -7.04 -1.82 -13.57
CA TRP A 541 -7.16 -1.03 -12.35
C TRP A 541 -8.31 -1.57 -11.50
N ARG A 542 -8.08 -2.67 -10.79
CA ARG A 542 -9.10 -3.28 -9.92
C ARG A 542 -9.03 -2.67 -8.53
N PHE A 543 -9.93 -1.73 -8.26
CA PHE A 543 -10.45 -1.47 -6.92
C PHE A 543 -11.89 -1.96 -6.89
N ARG A 544 -12.18 -3.04 -6.17
CA ARG A 544 -13.56 -3.53 -6.03
C ARG A 544 -14.08 -3.06 -4.69
N LEU A 545 -14.91 -2.01 -4.69
CA LEU A 545 -15.72 -1.60 -3.54
C LEU A 545 -17.03 -1.00 -4.09
N ILE A 546 -18.12 -1.76 -4.04
CA ILE A 546 -19.48 -1.24 -4.19
C ILE A 546 -20.10 -1.16 -2.78
N PRO A 547 -20.57 0.00 -2.30
CA PRO A 547 -21.26 0.11 -1.00
C PRO A 547 -22.48 -0.82 -0.86
N ALA A 548 -23.17 -1.12 -1.97
CA ALA A 548 -24.27 -2.09 -2.02
C ALA A 548 -23.83 -3.54 -1.76
N GLU A 549 -22.57 -3.90 -2.03
CA GLU A 549 -22.01 -5.23 -1.73
C GLU A 549 -21.78 -5.41 -0.21
N VAL A 550 -21.48 -4.34 0.52
CA VAL A 550 -21.31 -4.35 1.99
C VAL A 550 -22.66 -4.53 2.69
N GLU A 551 -23.71 -3.82 2.26
CA GLU A 551 -25.07 -3.99 2.80
C GLU A 551 -25.61 -5.41 2.51
N LEU A 552 -25.31 -5.94 1.32
CA LEU A 552 -25.59 -7.34 1.00
C LEU A 552 -24.82 -8.27 1.94
N ALA A 553 -23.50 -8.09 2.09
CA ALA A 553 -22.66 -8.91 2.96
C ALA A 553 -23.13 -8.93 4.43
N GLU A 554 -23.59 -7.80 4.98
CA GLU A 554 -24.19 -7.74 6.31
C GLU A 554 -25.51 -8.51 6.40
N ARG A 555 -26.41 -8.36 5.41
CA ARG A 555 -27.65 -9.13 5.33
C ARG A 555 -27.37 -10.63 5.22
N PHE A 556 -26.29 -11.02 4.52
CA PHE A 556 -25.82 -12.41 4.47
C PHE A 556 -25.24 -12.89 5.79
N GLY A 557 -24.44 -12.06 6.48
CA GLY A 557 -23.86 -12.39 7.79
C GLY A 557 -24.94 -12.78 8.79
N ARG A 558 -26.07 -12.05 8.81
CA ARG A 558 -27.25 -12.38 9.63
C ARG A 558 -27.89 -13.72 9.26
N LEU A 559 -27.99 -14.03 7.97
CA LEU A 559 -28.48 -15.33 7.50
C LEU A 559 -27.54 -16.47 7.96
N VAL A 560 -26.22 -16.27 7.91
CA VAL A 560 -25.22 -17.25 8.37
C VAL A 560 -25.32 -17.51 9.87
N GLU A 561 -25.45 -16.47 10.68
CA GLU A 561 -25.67 -16.59 12.13
C GLU A 561 -26.94 -17.38 12.44
N THR A 562 -28.04 -17.05 11.77
CA THR A 562 -29.33 -17.75 11.91
C THR A 562 -29.22 -19.24 11.58
N VAL A 563 -28.39 -19.62 10.60
CA VAL A 563 -28.12 -21.03 10.25
C VAL A 563 -27.19 -21.71 11.26
N LYS A 564 -26.16 -21.01 11.77
CA LYS A 564 -25.17 -21.55 12.73
C LYS A 564 -25.74 -21.78 14.12
N GLU A 565 -26.72 -21.00 14.55
CA GLU A 565 -27.39 -21.16 15.84
C GLU A 565 -28.21 -22.46 15.95
N ILE A 566 -28.53 -23.09 14.82
CA ILE A 566 -29.25 -24.37 14.73
C ILE A 566 -28.26 -25.53 15.00
N ARG A 567 -27.87 -25.73 16.27
CA ARG A 567 -26.88 -26.77 16.67
C ARG A 567 -27.51 -28.14 16.98
N GLU A 568 -26.80 -29.21 16.62
CA GLU A 568 -27.12 -30.58 17.02
C GLU A 568 -26.73 -30.83 18.49
N THR A 569 -27.66 -31.31 19.31
CA THR A 569 -27.34 -31.97 20.58
C THR A 569 -27.17 -33.48 20.34
N ARG A 570 -26.03 -34.02 20.82
CA ARG A 570 -25.74 -35.45 20.82
C ARG A 570 -26.02 -36.01 22.21
N ASP A 571 -26.68 -37.17 22.28
CA ASP A 571 -26.79 -37.92 23.53
C ASP A 571 -25.47 -38.65 23.85
N ALA A 572 -25.36 -39.13 25.09
CA ALA A 572 -24.16 -39.74 25.67
C ALA A 572 -23.58 -40.94 24.87
N ASP A 573 -24.38 -41.58 24.01
CA ASP A 573 -23.97 -42.69 23.14
C ASP A 573 -23.54 -42.25 21.72
N GLY A 574 -23.45 -40.94 21.47
CA GLY A 574 -22.95 -40.39 20.19
C GLY A 574 -23.93 -40.44 19.02
N LYS A 575 -25.19 -40.81 19.26
CA LYS A 575 -26.26 -40.84 18.24
C LYS A 575 -27.00 -39.50 18.18
N VAL A 576 -27.12 -38.94 16.98
CA VAL A 576 -27.74 -37.63 16.74
C VAL A 576 -29.27 -37.75 16.87
N HIS A 577 -29.88 -37.02 17.81
CA HIS A 577 -31.33 -36.94 17.94
C HIS A 577 -31.81 -35.49 18.02
N ARG A 578 -32.65 -35.12 17.03
CA ARG A 578 -33.70 -34.08 17.02
C ARG A 578 -33.29 -32.61 17.27
N LEU A 579 -33.52 -31.76 16.27
CA LEU A 579 -33.67 -30.30 16.45
C LEU A 579 -34.96 -30.03 17.25
N VAL A 580 -34.85 -29.51 18.48
CA VAL A 580 -36.00 -29.06 19.26
C VAL A 580 -35.82 -27.56 19.55
N PRO A 581 -36.62 -26.65 18.96
CA PRO A 581 -36.83 -25.35 19.56
C PRO A 581 -37.68 -25.55 20.83
N ALA A 582 -37.44 -24.74 21.88
CA ALA A 582 -38.12 -24.88 23.17
C ALA A 582 -39.66 -24.92 23.08
N THR A 583 -40.24 -24.42 21.98
CA THR A 583 -41.62 -24.63 21.56
C THR A 583 -41.72 -24.74 20.03
N ALA A 584 -42.80 -25.35 19.51
CA ALA A 584 -43.06 -25.44 18.06
C ALA A 584 -43.19 -24.05 17.39
N ALA A 585 -43.62 -23.03 18.14
CA ALA A 585 -43.78 -21.65 17.66
C ALA A 585 -42.43 -20.98 17.33
N ASP A 586 -41.42 -21.15 18.19
CA ASP A 586 -40.06 -20.63 17.97
C ASP A 586 -39.40 -21.22 16.72
N GLY A 587 -39.64 -22.52 16.45
CA GLY A 587 -39.13 -23.18 15.26
C GLY A 587 -39.77 -22.68 13.97
N VAL A 588 -41.08 -22.43 14.02
CA VAL A 588 -41.87 -21.88 12.91
C VAL A 588 -41.42 -20.45 12.58
N GLU A 589 -41.23 -19.60 13.59
CA GLU A 589 -40.80 -18.22 13.40
C GLU A 589 -39.39 -18.14 12.81
N ARG A 590 -38.44 -18.93 13.34
CA ARG A 590 -37.06 -18.97 12.83
C ARG A 590 -36.96 -19.48 11.40
N LEU A 591 -37.72 -20.52 11.04
CA LEU A 591 -37.79 -21.03 9.66
C LEU A 591 -38.48 -20.04 8.72
N GLY A 592 -39.47 -19.28 9.22
CA GLY A 592 -40.12 -18.20 8.48
C GLY A 592 -39.18 -17.03 8.19
N ASN A 593 -38.36 -16.62 9.16
CA ASN A 593 -37.37 -15.56 9.00
C ASN A 593 -36.28 -15.94 8.01
N LEU A 594 -35.75 -17.17 8.11
CA LEU A 594 -34.76 -17.70 7.16
C LEU A 594 -35.29 -17.73 5.71
N ALA A 595 -36.56 -18.11 5.53
CA ALA A 595 -37.21 -18.13 4.23
C ALA A 595 -37.39 -16.74 3.63
N LYS A 596 -37.73 -15.76 4.48
CA LYS A 596 -37.93 -14.37 4.07
C LYS A 596 -36.60 -13.72 3.70
N GLU A 597 -35.58 -13.88 4.53
CA GLU A 597 -34.24 -13.33 4.28
C GLU A 597 -33.60 -13.91 3.02
N SER A 598 -33.65 -15.23 2.81
CA SER A 598 -33.17 -15.88 1.58
C SER A 598 -33.82 -15.32 0.30
N ARG A 599 -35.12 -15.00 0.36
CA ARG A 599 -35.89 -14.49 -0.78
C ARG A 599 -35.61 -13.02 -1.06
N ASP A 600 -35.55 -12.20 -0.01
CA ASP A 600 -35.23 -10.77 -0.11
C ASP A 600 -33.81 -10.56 -0.66
N ILE A 601 -32.89 -11.44 -0.26
CA ILE A 601 -31.53 -11.51 -0.78
C ILE A 601 -31.50 -11.90 -2.26
N GLU A 602 -32.22 -12.95 -2.67
CA GLU A 602 -32.31 -13.37 -4.08
C GLU A 602 -32.87 -12.24 -4.96
N GLU A 603 -33.90 -11.55 -4.47
CA GLU A 603 -34.54 -10.46 -5.20
C GLU A 603 -33.65 -9.21 -5.31
N SER A 604 -32.90 -8.90 -4.25
CA SER A 604 -31.89 -7.83 -4.23
C SER A 604 -30.77 -8.11 -5.23
N TYR A 605 -30.27 -9.35 -5.29
CA TYR A 605 -29.28 -9.78 -6.28
C TYR A 605 -29.82 -9.79 -7.73
N ARG A 606 -31.08 -10.18 -7.94
CA ARG A 606 -31.72 -10.09 -9.27
C ARG A 606 -31.87 -8.64 -9.73
N ARG A 607 -32.18 -7.70 -8.82
CA ARG A 607 -32.24 -6.26 -9.14
C ARG A 607 -30.87 -5.72 -9.50
N LEU A 608 -29.86 -6.03 -8.70
CA LEU A 608 -28.46 -5.67 -8.96
C LEU A 608 -28.00 -6.20 -10.34
N LEU A 609 -28.21 -7.48 -10.64
CA LEU A 609 -27.85 -8.06 -11.95
C LEU A 609 -28.62 -7.44 -13.11
N LYS A 610 -29.87 -7.01 -12.89
CA LYS A 610 -30.68 -6.33 -13.92
C LYS A 610 -30.22 -4.90 -14.17
N GLU A 611 -29.67 -4.23 -13.16
CA GLU A 611 -28.98 -2.94 -13.29
C GLU A 611 -27.62 -3.11 -13.98
N MET A 612 -26.88 -4.17 -13.63
CA MET A 612 -25.62 -4.53 -14.30
C MET A 612 -25.81 -4.91 -15.77
N ASP A 613 -26.86 -5.69 -16.13
CA ASP A 613 -27.19 -6.05 -17.52
C ASP A 613 -27.59 -4.83 -18.38
N ARG A 614 -27.99 -3.71 -17.75
CA ARG A 614 -28.35 -2.45 -18.43
C ARG A 614 -27.14 -1.52 -18.65
N ASN A 615 -26.01 -1.79 -18.01
CA ASN A 615 -24.85 -0.93 -18.02
C ASN A 615 -23.68 -1.63 -18.77
N PRO A 616 -23.15 -1.07 -19.87
CA PRO A 616 -22.16 -1.75 -20.73
C PRO A 616 -20.79 -1.99 -20.07
N VAL A 617 -20.57 -1.50 -18.85
CA VAL A 617 -19.32 -1.53 -18.09
C VAL A 617 -18.97 -2.93 -17.54
N TYR A 618 -19.94 -3.85 -17.42
CA TYR A 618 -19.72 -5.15 -16.79
C TYR A 618 -19.48 -6.28 -17.82
N PRO A 619 -18.38 -7.07 -17.72
CA PRO A 619 -18.12 -8.15 -18.67
C PRO A 619 -19.16 -9.29 -18.53
N ARG A 620 -19.72 -9.74 -19.66
CA ARG A 620 -20.75 -10.80 -19.72
C ARG A 620 -20.38 -12.06 -18.93
N LEU A 621 -19.10 -12.44 -18.92
CA LEU A 621 -18.59 -13.62 -18.23
C LEU A 621 -18.70 -13.51 -16.69
N LEU A 622 -18.60 -12.30 -16.13
CA LEU A 622 -18.76 -12.03 -14.69
C LEU A 622 -20.23 -12.12 -14.29
N ILE A 623 -21.13 -11.54 -15.09
CA ILE A 623 -22.59 -11.63 -14.93
C ILE A 623 -23.02 -13.11 -14.99
N GLU A 624 -22.45 -13.89 -15.91
CA GLU A 624 -22.77 -15.31 -16.09
C GLU A 624 -22.22 -16.18 -14.96
N ARG A 625 -20.99 -15.91 -14.48
CA ARG A 625 -20.43 -16.56 -13.28
C ARG A 625 -21.24 -16.25 -12.03
N MET A 626 -21.63 -15.00 -11.77
CA MET A 626 -22.45 -14.64 -10.60
C MET A 626 -23.85 -15.27 -10.69
N ARG A 627 -24.45 -15.27 -11.89
CA ARG A 627 -25.73 -15.94 -12.15
C ARG A 627 -25.64 -17.45 -11.86
N ASN A 628 -24.57 -18.10 -12.26
CA ASN A 628 -24.40 -19.56 -12.12
C ASN A 628 -23.91 -19.98 -10.73
N ALA A 629 -23.05 -19.19 -10.09
CA ALA A 629 -22.44 -19.51 -8.80
C ALA A 629 -23.29 -19.07 -7.59
N ILE A 630 -24.12 -18.02 -7.72
CA ILE A 630 -24.90 -17.44 -6.62
C ILE A 630 -26.40 -17.61 -6.88
N LEU A 631 -26.90 -17.10 -8.01
CA LEU A 631 -28.36 -17.02 -8.25
C LEU A 631 -29.01 -18.36 -8.59
N THR A 632 -28.31 -19.22 -9.32
CA THR A 632 -28.79 -20.57 -9.69
C THR A 632 -28.93 -21.50 -8.49
N PRO A 633 -27.94 -21.60 -7.57
CA PRO A 633 -28.12 -22.35 -6.32
C PRO A 633 -29.15 -21.72 -5.37
N LEU A 634 -29.20 -20.39 -5.21
CA LEU A 634 -30.23 -19.70 -4.39
C LEU A 634 -31.66 -19.98 -4.91
N ALA A 635 -31.86 -19.90 -6.23
CA ALA A 635 -33.14 -20.23 -6.85
C ALA A 635 -33.50 -21.72 -6.72
N GLY A 636 -32.51 -22.62 -6.79
CA GLY A 636 -32.69 -24.06 -6.58
C GLY A 636 -33.11 -24.41 -5.15
N VAL A 637 -32.49 -23.77 -4.15
CA VAL A 637 -32.84 -23.89 -2.73
C VAL A 637 -34.25 -23.33 -2.49
N ASN A 638 -34.54 -22.13 -3.01
CA ASN A 638 -35.85 -21.51 -2.94
C ASN A 638 -36.96 -22.35 -3.62
N ALA A 639 -36.65 -23.04 -4.72
CA ALA A 639 -37.61 -23.87 -5.45
C ALA A 639 -37.83 -25.27 -4.85
N GLN A 640 -36.80 -25.93 -4.30
CA GLN A 640 -36.92 -27.30 -3.78
C GLN A 640 -37.40 -27.37 -2.32
N GLN A 641 -37.06 -26.39 -1.48
CA GLN A 641 -37.34 -26.45 -0.04
C GLN A 641 -38.61 -25.71 0.37
N PHE A 642 -38.93 -24.56 -0.25
CA PHE A 642 -39.98 -23.67 0.26
C PHE A 642 -41.42 -23.98 -0.15
N PRO A 643 -41.73 -24.78 -1.19
CA PRO A 643 -43.08 -25.34 -1.37
C PRO A 643 -43.41 -26.39 -0.30
N ALA A 644 -42.39 -26.99 0.31
CA ALA A 644 -42.54 -27.92 1.42
C ALA A 644 -42.65 -27.18 2.75
N VAL A 645 -41.90 -26.08 2.95
CA VAL A 645 -41.98 -25.24 4.16
C VAL A 645 -43.38 -24.66 4.36
N GLY A 646 -44.05 -24.11 3.34
CA GLY A 646 -45.44 -23.64 3.49
C GLY A 646 -46.41 -24.75 3.93
N ARG A 647 -46.26 -25.96 3.37
CA ARG A 647 -47.04 -27.14 3.76
C ARG A 647 -46.65 -27.73 5.11
N LEU A 648 -45.39 -27.58 5.53
CA LEU A 648 -44.88 -27.99 6.84
C LEU A 648 -45.31 -27.01 7.92
N LEU A 649 -45.39 -25.71 7.62
CA LEU A 649 -45.91 -24.67 8.50
C LEU A 649 -47.43 -24.84 8.71
N GLU A 650 -48.18 -25.14 7.64
CA GLU A 650 -49.59 -25.54 7.74
C GLU A 650 -49.78 -26.87 8.50
N ALA A 651 -48.94 -27.88 8.23
CA ALA A 651 -48.99 -29.17 8.92
C ALA A 651 -48.58 -29.08 10.39
N LEU A 652 -47.54 -28.31 10.74
CA LEU A 652 -47.10 -28.08 12.12
C LEU A 652 -48.11 -27.25 12.91
N ALA A 653 -48.77 -26.29 12.27
CA ALA A 653 -49.91 -25.57 12.85
C ALA A 653 -51.12 -26.50 13.12
N SER A 654 -51.16 -27.69 12.50
CA SER A 654 -52.24 -28.67 12.64
C SER A 654 -51.85 -30.00 13.31
N THR A 655 -50.65 -30.14 13.91
CA THR A 655 -50.16 -31.44 14.45
C THR A 655 -49.92 -31.41 15.96
N ASP A 656 -50.39 -32.47 16.65
CA ASP A 656 -50.23 -32.75 18.09
C ASP A 656 -48.74 -33.04 18.43
N PRO A 657 -48.14 -32.50 19.53
CA PRO A 657 -46.68 -32.47 19.74
C PRO A 657 -45.92 -33.81 19.87
N ASN A 658 -46.58 -34.96 19.73
CA ASN A 658 -45.99 -36.27 20.04
C ASN A 658 -45.66 -37.18 18.85
N ASP A 659 -45.97 -36.81 17.60
CA ASP A 659 -45.71 -37.68 16.45
C ASP A 659 -44.51 -37.17 15.62
N VAL A 660 -43.32 -37.67 15.93
CA VAL A 660 -42.07 -37.16 15.37
C VAL A 660 -41.26 -38.29 14.76
N GLY A 661 -41.38 -38.42 13.43
CA GLY A 661 -40.72 -39.48 12.65
C GLY A 661 -40.09 -39.04 11.32
N THR A 662 -40.00 -37.76 10.97
CA THR A 662 -39.55 -37.35 9.62
C THR A 662 -38.55 -36.19 9.65
N LEU A 663 -37.38 -36.42 10.23
CA LEU A 663 -36.31 -35.42 10.40
C LEU A 663 -35.12 -35.60 9.44
N ASP A 664 -35.32 -36.18 8.26
CA ASP A 664 -34.25 -36.45 7.30
C ASP A 664 -34.09 -35.32 6.25
N ARG A 665 -35.15 -34.52 6.02
CA ARG A 665 -35.15 -33.43 5.01
C ARG A 665 -34.48 -32.14 5.49
N THR A 666 -34.43 -31.90 6.80
CA THR A 666 -33.77 -30.73 7.43
C THR A 666 -32.24 -30.84 7.42
N VAL A 667 -31.71 -32.06 7.48
CA VAL A 667 -30.25 -32.32 7.42
C VAL A 667 -29.70 -32.10 6.01
N ALA A 668 -30.46 -32.46 4.96
CA ALA A 668 -30.11 -32.19 3.57
C ALA A 668 -30.09 -30.68 3.24
N ALA A 669 -31.02 -29.92 3.82
CA ALA A 669 -31.07 -28.46 3.64
C ALA A 669 -29.86 -27.76 4.26
N ARG A 670 -29.47 -28.16 5.49
CA ARG A 670 -28.28 -27.64 6.16
C ARG A 670 -27.00 -27.91 5.38
N LYS A 671 -26.82 -29.12 4.84
CA LYS A 671 -25.63 -29.49 4.05
C LYS A 671 -25.55 -28.73 2.72
N GLY A 672 -26.70 -28.47 2.07
CA GLY A 672 -26.76 -27.62 0.88
C GLY A 672 -26.38 -26.16 1.19
N VAL A 673 -26.83 -25.63 2.33
CA VAL A 673 -26.49 -24.27 2.79
C VAL A 673 -25.02 -24.18 3.26
N GLU A 674 -24.46 -25.19 3.93
CA GLU A 674 -23.03 -25.24 4.31
C GLU A 674 -22.10 -25.27 3.09
N VAL A 675 -22.43 -26.04 2.05
CA VAL A 675 -21.66 -26.08 0.79
C VAL A 675 -21.77 -24.74 0.05
N MET A 676 -22.94 -24.10 0.08
CA MET A 676 -23.18 -22.76 -0.47
C MET A 676 -22.39 -21.69 0.29
N LEU A 677 -22.36 -21.75 1.62
CA LEU A 677 -21.58 -20.87 2.50
C LEU A 677 -20.07 -20.98 2.23
N LEU A 678 -19.57 -22.19 1.98
CA LEU A 678 -18.15 -22.41 1.68
C LEU A 678 -17.76 -21.84 0.30
N ALA A 679 -18.60 -22.04 -0.71
CA ALA A 679 -18.39 -21.51 -2.06
C ALA A 679 -18.50 -19.98 -2.11
N MET A 680 -19.45 -19.40 -1.35
CA MET A 680 -19.64 -17.94 -1.26
C MET A 680 -18.60 -17.25 -0.36
N ASN A 681 -18.11 -17.88 0.71
CA ASN A 681 -16.97 -17.35 1.48
C ASN A 681 -15.72 -17.22 0.62
N ASN A 682 -15.44 -18.20 -0.24
CA ASN A 682 -14.29 -18.11 -1.15
C ASN A 682 -14.46 -16.98 -2.19
N VAL A 683 -15.68 -16.71 -2.64
CA VAL A 683 -15.99 -15.61 -3.56
C VAL A 683 -15.98 -14.25 -2.85
N LEU A 684 -16.46 -14.18 -1.60
CA LEU A 684 -16.44 -13.00 -0.74
C LEU A 684 -15.01 -12.65 -0.30
N ASP A 685 -14.16 -13.62 0.07
CA ASP A 685 -12.73 -13.40 0.37
C ASP A 685 -11.95 -12.91 -0.85
N GLU A 686 -12.31 -13.35 -2.07
CA GLU A 686 -11.76 -12.80 -3.32
C GLU A 686 -12.37 -11.44 -3.74
N MET A 687 -13.50 -11.04 -3.14
CA MET A 687 -14.20 -9.78 -3.42
C MET A 687 -13.97 -8.69 -2.36
N SER A 688 -13.56 -9.04 -1.13
CA SER A 688 -13.64 -8.19 0.08
C SER A 688 -12.40 -7.35 0.38
N ASP A 689 -11.25 -7.63 -0.25
CA ASP A 689 -10.03 -6.89 0.07
C ASP A 689 -10.00 -5.55 -0.68
N GLY A 690 -10.84 -4.60 -0.25
CA GLY A 690 -10.69 -3.16 -0.52
C GLY A 690 -9.34 -2.59 -0.02
N THR A 691 -8.52 -3.46 0.56
CA THR A 691 -7.12 -3.30 0.92
C THR A 691 -6.17 -3.47 -0.27
N ARG A 692 -6.62 -4.00 -1.41
CA ARG A 692 -5.75 -4.24 -2.58
C ARG A 692 -6.04 -3.29 -3.73
N PHE A 693 -4.97 -2.85 -4.38
CA PHE A 693 -5.06 -2.16 -5.67
C PHE A 693 -4.03 -2.65 -6.67
N ASP A 694 -4.44 -2.65 -7.94
CA ASP A 694 -3.68 -3.19 -9.06
C ASP A 694 -3.39 -2.09 -10.09
N VAL A 695 -2.14 -1.98 -10.54
CA VAL A 695 -1.69 -0.92 -11.48
C VAL A 695 -0.88 -1.54 -12.61
N PRO A 696 -1.38 -1.54 -13.88
CA PRO A 696 -0.63 -2.04 -15.03
C PRO A 696 0.41 -1.02 -15.50
N LEU A 697 1.68 -1.42 -15.48
CA LEU A 697 2.83 -0.57 -15.76
C LEU A 697 3.76 -1.26 -16.77
N HIS A 698 4.46 -0.46 -17.58
CA HIS A 698 5.46 -0.91 -18.54
C HIS A 698 6.73 -0.11 -18.36
N ILE A 699 7.87 -0.74 -18.12
CA ILE A 699 9.15 -0.03 -18.02
C ILE A 699 9.78 0.09 -19.39
N SER A 700 10.04 1.33 -19.83
CA SER A 700 10.61 1.59 -21.15
C SER A 700 11.57 2.77 -21.13
N SER A 701 12.64 2.66 -21.90
CA SER A 701 13.60 3.76 -22.13
C SER A 701 12.97 4.94 -22.89
N GLY A 702 11.95 4.67 -23.73
CA GLY A 702 11.20 5.67 -24.48
C GLY A 702 9.98 6.24 -23.76
N ALA A 703 9.79 5.94 -22.46
CA ALA A 703 8.60 6.32 -21.71
C ALA A 703 8.36 7.84 -21.70
N VAL A 704 9.41 8.65 -21.47
CA VAL A 704 9.28 10.10 -21.35
C VAL A 704 8.78 10.75 -22.64
N ALA A 705 9.31 10.34 -23.80
CA ALA A 705 8.86 10.82 -25.10
C ALA A 705 7.38 10.45 -25.37
N ARG A 706 6.97 9.21 -25.06
CA ARG A 706 5.57 8.79 -25.20
C ARG A 706 4.62 9.61 -24.30
N LEU A 707 5.08 9.96 -23.10
CA LEU A 707 4.33 10.77 -22.13
C LEU A 707 4.28 12.26 -22.49
N ALA A 708 5.25 12.78 -23.24
CA ALA A 708 5.26 14.17 -23.70
C ALA A 708 4.33 14.40 -24.90
N ASP A 709 4.38 13.49 -25.88
CA ASP A 709 3.78 13.69 -27.20
C ASP A 709 2.36 13.14 -27.34
N ASN A 710 2.05 11.99 -26.72
CA ASN A 710 0.84 11.20 -27.02
C ASN A 710 -0.02 10.87 -25.78
N ILE A 711 -0.27 11.85 -24.90
CA ILE A 711 -1.04 11.61 -23.67
C ILE A 711 -2.47 11.11 -23.97
N ASP A 712 -3.10 11.61 -25.03
CA ASP A 712 -4.48 11.27 -25.40
C ASP A 712 -4.61 9.85 -26.04
N GLU A 713 -3.51 9.27 -26.52
CA GLU A 713 -3.46 7.94 -27.17
C GLU A 713 -2.84 6.84 -26.28
N LEU A 714 -2.53 7.15 -25.02
CA LEU A 714 -1.95 6.18 -24.08
C LEU A 714 -2.89 5.00 -23.82
N ALA A 715 -2.59 3.86 -24.45
CA ALA A 715 -3.13 2.56 -24.06
C ALA A 715 -2.43 2.08 -22.78
N THR A 716 -3.16 1.37 -21.90
CA THR A 716 -2.52 0.62 -20.81
C THR A 716 -1.77 -0.58 -21.38
N PRO A 717 -0.62 -0.99 -20.82
CA PRO A 717 0.00 -0.53 -19.56
C PRO A 717 0.67 0.85 -19.60
N LEU A 718 0.68 1.57 -18.47
CA LEU A 718 1.24 2.93 -18.38
C LEU A 718 2.78 2.89 -18.48
N PRO A 719 3.40 3.61 -19.43
CA PRO A 719 4.86 3.64 -19.55
C PRO A 719 5.48 4.41 -18.38
N LEU A 720 6.44 3.78 -17.71
CA LEU A 720 7.25 4.36 -16.65
C LEU A 720 8.72 4.41 -17.08
N PRO A 721 9.40 5.54 -16.89
CA PRO A 721 10.85 5.59 -17.06
C PRO A 721 11.56 4.75 -15.98
N PRO A 722 12.71 4.14 -16.31
CA PRO A 722 13.48 3.36 -15.36
C PRO A 722 14.10 4.21 -14.25
N ASP A 723 14.42 3.56 -13.13
CA ASP A 723 15.21 4.12 -12.01
C ASP A 723 14.57 5.34 -11.34
N ARG A 724 13.24 5.53 -11.49
CA ARG A 724 12.50 6.63 -10.85
C ARG A 724 11.78 6.18 -9.58
N GLU A 725 11.78 7.07 -8.57
CA GLU A 725 11.08 6.85 -7.31
C GLU A 725 9.58 7.07 -7.49
N LEU A 726 8.80 5.99 -7.36
CA LEU A 726 7.35 6.01 -7.32
C LEU A 726 6.89 6.25 -5.87
N ARG A 727 6.15 7.34 -5.65
CA ARG A 727 5.54 7.71 -4.37
C ARG A 727 4.06 7.39 -4.40
N ILE A 728 3.63 6.51 -3.50
CA ILE A 728 2.24 6.07 -3.40
C ILE A 728 1.62 6.68 -2.14
N TYR A 729 0.64 7.55 -2.35
CA TYR A 729 -0.19 8.13 -1.31
C TYR A 729 -1.50 7.35 -1.24
N LEU A 730 -1.91 7.01 -0.03
CA LEU A 730 -3.10 6.22 0.26
C LEU A 730 -4.11 7.08 1.02
N GLU A 731 -5.39 6.91 0.67
CA GLU A 731 -6.55 7.51 1.34
C GLU A 731 -7.48 6.35 1.73
N ASP A 732 -7.82 6.23 3.02
CA ASP A 732 -8.66 5.16 3.54
C ASP A 732 -10.13 5.54 3.65
N SER A 733 -10.97 4.58 4.08
CA SER A 733 -12.40 4.79 4.34
C SER A 733 -12.71 5.72 5.51
N ASP A 734 -11.72 5.99 6.38
CA ASP A 734 -11.84 6.96 7.47
C ASP A 734 -11.49 8.40 6.99
N ASP A 735 -11.27 8.59 5.67
CA ASP A 735 -10.78 9.83 5.05
C ASP A 735 -9.44 10.32 5.68
N ILE A 736 -8.61 9.35 6.09
CA ILE A 736 -7.24 9.55 6.54
C ILE A 736 -6.31 9.36 5.34
N ILE A 737 -5.45 10.34 5.11
CA ILE A 737 -4.46 10.31 4.04
C ILE A 737 -3.09 10.08 4.69
N GLY A 738 -2.37 9.06 4.25
CA GLY A 738 -1.03 8.77 4.76
C GLY A 738 -0.08 9.96 4.54
N THR A 739 0.49 10.49 5.62
CA THR A 739 1.42 11.64 5.59
C THR A 739 2.76 11.27 4.96
N SER A 740 3.18 10.01 5.09
CA SER A 740 4.41 9.47 4.47
C SER A 740 4.06 8.55 3.30
N PRO A 741 4.41 8.91 2.05
CA PRO A 741 4.14 8.06 0.90
C PRO A 741 4.98 6.78 0.95
N THR A 742 4.41 5.67 0.51
CA THR A 742 5.19 4.44 0.26
C THR A 742 6.06 4.67 -0.97
N ARG A 743 7.36 4.39 -0.85
CA ARG A 743 8.35 4.61 -1.91
C ARG A 743 8.75 3.29 -2.53
N LEU A 744 8.70 3.21 -3.85
CA LEU A 744 9.14 2.07 -4.63
C LEU A 744 9.99 2.57 -5.80
N THR A 745 11.23 2.10 -5.93
CA THR A 745 12.05 2.33 -7.13
C THR A 745 12.10 1.04 -7.94
N ILE A 746 11.73 1.11 -9.21
CA ILE A 746 11.86 -0.04 -10.10
C ILE A 746 13.01 0.26 -11.04
N ASN A 747 14.09 -0.49 -10.85
CA ASN A 747 15.31 -0.32 -11.60
C ASN A 747 15.23 -1.08 -12.91
N GLY A 748 15.79 -0.44 -13.93
CA GLY A 748 15.75 -0.94 -15.28
C GLY A 748 17.07 -1.55 -15.73
N THR A 749 17.14 -2.87 -15.86
CA THR A 749 18.37 -3.50 -16.40
C THR A 749 18.36 -3.45 -17.92
N VAL A 750 19.34 -2.74 -18.49
CA VAL A 750 19.60 -2.69 -19.94
C VAL A 750 20.41 -3.92 -20.34
N ASP A 751 20.07 -4.51 -21.48
CA ASP A 751 20.80 -5.63 -22.08
C ASP A 751 22.19 -5.17 -22.57
N GLN A 752 23.22 -6.01 -22.38
CA GLN A 752 24.58 -5.73 -22.81
C GLN A 752 24.94 -6.55 -24.04
N PRO A 753 25.73 -6.00 -24.98
CA PRO A 753 26.14 -6.74 -26.16
C PRO A 753 27.02 -7.96 -25.80
N PRO A 754 26.94 -9.06 -26.57
CA PRO A 754 27.67 -10.28 -26.29
C PRO A 754 29.19 -10.06 -26.38
N ILE A 755 29.94 -10.72 -25.50
CA ILE A 755 31.41 -10.64 -25.44
C ILE A 755 32.02 -11.85 -26.15
N VAL A 756 32.94 -11.62 -27.10
CA VAL A 756 33.58 -12.66 -27.91
C VAL A 756 35.08 -12.76 -27.57
N GLU A 757 35.47 -13.82 -26.86
CA GLU A 757 36.87 -14.11 -26.54
C GLU A 757 37.41 -15.26 -27.41
N ALA A 758 37.62 -14.98 -28.70
CA ALA A 758 38.17 -15.94 -29.67
C ALA A 758 39.69 -15.78 -29.82
N ARG A 759 40.39 -16.90 -30.10
CA ARG A 759 41.84 -16.99 -30.41
C ARG A 759 42.12 -18.05 -31.46
N LEU A 760 43.16 -17.84 -32.25
CA LEU A 760 43.69 -18.83 -33.19
C LEU A 760 44.62 -19.83 -32.49
N ARG A 761 44.70 -21.05 -33.02
CA ARG A 761 45.61 -22.07 -32.51
C ARG A 761 46.38 -22.76 -33.63
N GLY A 762 47.70 -22.88 -33.50
CA GLY A 762 48.52 -23.67 -34.43
C GLY A 762 48.33 -23.24 -35.88
N ILE A 763 48.20 -21.94 -36.14
CA ILE A 763 48.13 -21.37 -37.49
C ILE A 763 48.70 -19.96 -37.47
N SER A 764 49.53 -19.63 -38.47
CA SER A 764 50.10 -18.30 -38.62
C SER A 764 49.28 -17.43 -39.57
N SER A 765 49.77 -16.22 -39.85
CA SER A 765 49.19 -15.34 -40.87
C SER A 765 49.40 -15.83 -42.30
N ALA A 766 50.22 -16.86 -42.55
CA ALA A 766 50.39 -17.46 -43.87
C ALA A 766 49.62 -18.80 -43.93
N ILE A 767 48.70 -18.93 -44.88
CA ILE A 767 47.83 -20.12 -45.00
C ILE A 767 47.80 -20.67 -46.42
N THR A 768 47.60 -21.97 -46.57
CA THR A 768 47.39 -22.58 -47.90
C THR A 768 45.92 -22.52 -48.33
N ARG A 769 45.65 -22.83 -49.60
CA ARG A 769 44.29 -23.01 -50.12
C ARG A 769 43.53 -24.18 -49.46
N ARG A 770 44.24 -25.12 -48.85
CA ARG A 770 43.67 -26.30 -48.17
C ARG A 770 43.58 -26.13 -46.66
N ALA A 771 43.90 -24.95 -46.14
CA ALA A 771 43.94 -24.70 -44.71
C ALA A 771 42.56 -24.81 -44.05
N SER A 772 42.55 -25.36 -42.84
CA SER A 772 41.43 -25.42 -41.92
C SER A 772 41.83 -24.65 -40.66
N ILE A 773 41.34 -23.42 -40.54
CA ILE A 773 41.74 -22.47 -39.49
C ILE A 773 40.97 -22.82 -38.20
N PRO A 774 41.64 -23.28 -37.11
CA PRO A 774 40.96 -23.56 -35.86
C PRO A 774 40.87 -22.30 -35.00
N VAL A 775 39.66 -22.00 -34.53
CA VAL A 775 39.34 -20.88 -33.66
C VAL A 775 38.79 -21.45 -32.35
N THR A 776 39.48 -21.14 -31.26
CA THR A 776 39.12 -21.54 -29.89
C THR A 776 38.67 -20.32 -29.11
N GLY A 777 37.76 -20.48 -28.17
CA GLY A 777 37.28 -19.35 -27.38
C GLY A 777 35.90 -19.55 -26.80
N ILE A 778 35.43 -18.53 -26.08
CA ILE A 778 34.14 -18.51 -25.42
C ILE A 778 33.40 -17.24 -25.83
N ILE A 779 32.11 -17.37 -26.10
CA ILE A 779 31.18 -16.25 -26.28
C ILE A 779 30.29 -16.19 -25.05
N ARG A 780 30.10 -15.00 -24.47
CA ARG A 780 29.29 -14.79 -23.27
C ARG A 780 28.25 -13.70 -23.48
N ASP A 781 27.08 -13.88 -22.87
CA ASP A 781 25.98 -12.93 -22.92
C ASP A 781 25.14 -12.99 -21.63
N ASP A 782 24.47 -11.89 -21.28
CA ASP A 782 23.66 -11.75 -20.06
C ASP A 782 22.28 -12.45 -20.20
N TYR A 783 21.71 -12.48 -21.41
CA TYR A 783 20.40 -13.05 -21.70
C TYR A 783 20.42 -14.16 -22.74
N GLY A 784 21.59 -14.47 -23.28
CA GLY A 784 21.87 -15.66 -24.07
C GLY A 784 22.18 -15.35 -25.53
N ILE A 785 22.88 -16.29 -26.16
CA ILE A 785 23.38 -16.14 -27.52
C ILE A 785 22.45 -16.86 -28.51
N ILE A 786 21.79 -16.12 -29.40
CA ILE A 786 20.92 -16.71 -30.43
C ILE A 786 21.70 -17.10 -31.68
N LYS A 787 22.69 -16.28 -32.09
CA LYS A 787 23.48 -16.57 -33.30
C LYS A 787 24.96 -16.39 -33.03
N ALA A 788 25.74 -17.39 -33.44
CA ALA A 788 27.18 -17.31 -33.51
C ALA A 788 27.69 -17.86 -34.85
N ARG A 789 28.60 -17.15 -35.51
CA ARG A 789 29.07 -17.49 -36.88
C ARG A 789 30.45 -16.92 -37.19
N PHE A 790 31.07 -17.42 -38.26
CA PHE A 790 32.24 -16.79 -38.86
C PHE A 790 31.79 -15.71 -39.86
N GLU A 791 32.45 -14.55 -39.78
CA GLU A 791 32.38 -13.52 -40.82
C GLU A 791 33.76 -13.34 -41.42
N PHE A 792 33.83 -13.24 -42.75
CA PHE A 792 35.09 -13.09 -43.44
C PHE A 792 34.98 -12.12 -44.63
N LYS A 793 36.09 -11.46 -44.95
CA LYS A 793 36.24 -10.65 -46.16
C LYS A 793 37.48 -11.11 -46.93
N ILE A 794 37.42 -10.98 -48.25
CA ILE A 794 38.52 -11.33 -49.15
C ILE A 794 38.92 -10.04 -49.85
N ASP A 795 40.15 -9.59 -49.63
CA ASP A 795 40.63 -8.39 -50.28
C ASP A 795 40.85 -8.70 -51.77
N ALA A 796 40.31 -7.85 -52.65
CA ALA A 796 40.46 -8.05 -54.08
C ALA A 796 41.93 -7.92 -54.43
N ASN A 797 42.48 -8.95 -55.07
CA ASN A 797 43.86 -8.98 -55.53
C ASN A 797 44.09 -7.72 -56.39
N ARG A 798 44.80 -6.71 -55.88
CA ARG A 798 45.28 -5.58 -56.69
C ARG A 798 46.59 -6.08 -57.31
N PRO A 799 46.61 -6.49 -58.60
CA PRO A 799 47.86 -6.92 -59.21
C PRO A 799 48.89 -5.79 -59.14
N ALA A 800 50.13 -6.13 -58.79
CA ALA A 800 51.23 -5.17 -58.65
C ALA A 800 51.44 -4.30 -59.91
N GLU A 801 51.03 -4.79 -61.10
CA GLU A 801 51.07 -4.05 -62.37
C GLU A 801 50.17 -2.80 -62.38
N ALA A 802 49.13 -2.72 -61.54
CA ALA A 802 48.28 -1.53 -61.44
C ALA A 802 48.85 -0.43 -60.53
N ALA A 803 49.78 -0.78 -59.62
CA ALA A 803 50.45 0.19 -58.75
C ALA A 803 51.54 0.98 -59.49
N GLU A 804 52.19 0.37 -60.49
CA GLU A 804 53.18 1.06 -61.33
C GLU A 804 52.53 2.06 -62.31
N ALA A 805 51.27 1.85 -62.71
CA ALA A 805 50.52 2.79 -63.56
C ALA A 805 50.02 4.05 -62.81
N GLU A 806 49.98 4.04 -61.47
CA GLU A 806 49.57 5.19 -60.64
C GLU A 806 50.73 6.17 -60.35
N ALA A 807 52.00 5.77 -60.54
CA ALA A 807 53.16 6.64 -60.35
C ALA A 807 53.31 7.72 -61.44
N ASP A 808 52.67 7.53 -62.61
CA ASP A 808 52.81 8.40 -63.78
C ASP A 808 51.68 9.44 -63.94
N ASN A 809 50.72 9.55 -63.00
CA ASN A 809 49.62 10.51 -63.13
C ASN A 809 49.10 11.09 -61.79
N PRO A 810 49.58 12.26 -61.33
CA PRO A 810 49.28 12.79 -60.00
C PRO A 810 47.95 13.54 -59.88
N ALA A 811 47.03 13.44 -60.86
CA ALA A 811 45.84 14.31 -60.92
C ALA A 811 44.47 13.59 -60.99
N GLY A 812 44.42 12.26 -60.80
CA GLY A 812 43.16 11.52 -60.68
C GLY A 812 42.69 11.42 -59.23
N LYS A 813 41.45 11.85 -58.94
CA LYS A 813 40.78 11.53 -57.65
C LYS A 813 40.90 10.01 -57.38
N PRO A 814 41.25 9.58 -56.15
CA PRO A 814 41.30 8.16 -55.84
C PRO A 814 39.93 7.53 -56.13
N PRO A 815 39.87 6.36 -56.77
CA PRO A 815 38.60 5.68 -56.99
C PRO A 815 37.97 5.38 -55.63
N VAL A 816 36.66 5.61 -55.52
CA VAL A 816 35.87 5.18 -54.36
C VAL A 816 36.01 3.67 -54.26
N VAL A 817 36.76 3.20 -53.27
CA VAL A 817 36.85 1.77 -52.94
C VAL A 817 35.46 1.39 -52.42
N GLU A 818 34.68 0.65 -53.21
CA GLU A 818 33.47 -0.02 -52.72
C GLU A 818 33.88 -0.85 -51.49
N GLU A 819 33.34 -0.52 -50.31
CA GLU A 819 33.58 -1.27 -49.09
C GLU A 819 33.19 -2.73 -49.32
N GLN A 820 34.18 -3.62 -49.37
CA GLN A 820 33.95 -5.04 -49.61
C GLN A 820 33.12 -5.63 -48.47
N LYS A 821 31.90 -6.08 -48.81
CA LYS A 821 30.91 -6.59 -47.86
C LYS A 821 31.37 -7.89 -47.19
N TRP A 822 31.21 -7.98 -45.86
CA TRP A 822 31.47 -9.20 -45.09
C TRP A 822 30.60 -10.37 -45.60
N ARG A 823 31.25 -11.51 -45.81
CA ARG A 823 30.62 -12.78 -46.17
C ARG A 823 30.44 -13.62 -44.91
N ILE A 824 29.35 -14.37 -44.83
CA ILE A 824 28.98 -15.13 -43.63
C ILE A 824 29.21 -16.63 -43.87
N ARG A 825 29.72 -17.33 -42.86
CA ARG A 825 29.74 -18.79 -42.78
C ARG A 825 29.28 -19.25 -41.40
N GLN A 826 28.28 -20.12 -41.39
CA GLN A 826 27.71 -20.67 -40.15
C GLN A 826 28.68 -21.64 -39.47
N PHE A 827 28.67 -21.67 -38.13
CA PHE A 827 29.30 -22.74 -37.37
C PHE A 827 28.61 -24.07 -37.62
N ARG A 828 29.37 -25.16 -37.41
CA ARG A 828 28.84 -26.52 -37.57
C ARG A 828 27.98 -26.92 -36.37
N ILE A 829 28.42 -26.60 -35.15
CA ILE A 829 27.60 -26.61 -33.93
C ILE A 829 27.11 -25.19 -33.71
N ARG A 830 25.80 -25.04 -33.51
CA ARG A 830 25.17 -23.75 -33.22
C ARG A 830 24.83 -23.69 -31.73
N PRO A 831 24.75 -22.50 -31.14
CA PRO A 831 24.11 -22.35 -29.84
C PRO A 831 22.67 -22.89 -29.94
N GLU A 832 22.35 -23.89 -29.12
CA GLU A 832 21.00 -24.45 -28.93
C GLU A 832 20.49 -23.97 -27.56
N ASP A 833 19.18 -23.70 -27.45
CA ASP A 833 18.52 -23.26 -26.21
C ASP A 833 19.05 -21.94 -25.59
N ASN A 834 19.58 -21.04 -26.42
CA ASN A 834 20.01 -19.69 -26.01
C ASN A 834 20.97 -19.66 -24.79
N PRO A 835 22.17 -20.26 -24.91
CA PRO A 835 23.07 -20.41 -23.78
C PRO A 835 23.71 -19.07 -23.40
N LEU A 836 23.89 -18.84 -22.09
CA LEU A 836 24.63 -17.69 -21.55
C LEU A 836 26.13 -17.74 -21.88
N GLU A 837 26.67 -18.95 -22.04
CA GLU A 837 28.07 -19.20 -22.40
C GLU A 837 28.12 -20.23 -23.53
N PHE A 838 28.73 -19.86 -24.66
CA PHE A 838 28.93 -20.75 -25.82
C PHE A 838 30.43 -20.93 -26.11
N THR A 839 30.92 -22.15 -25.90
CA THR A 839 32.30 -22.52 -26.22
C THR A 839 32.43 -22.92 -27.69
N LEU A 840 33.44 -22.38 -28.37
CA LEU A 840 33.74 -22.64 -29.78
C LEU A 840 34.35 -24.04 -29.99
N GLU A 841 33.53 -25.09 -29.87
CA GLU A 841 33.96 -26.48 -30.02
C GLU A 841 33.31 -27.17 -31.24
N ARG A 842 33.96 -28.24 -31.72
CA ARG A 842 33.48 -29.05 -32.86
C ARG A 842 32.85 -30.38 -32.44
N SER A 843 33.34 -30.99 -31.37
CA SER A 843 32.87 -32.24 -30.77
C SER A 843 33.69 -32.53 -29.50
N ALA A 844 33.11 -33.19 -28.50
CA ALA A 844 33.80 -33.63 -27.28
C ALA A 844 34.92 -34.67 -27.52
N ASP A 845 35.01 -35.22 -28.74
CA ASP A 845 35.95 -36.29 -29.13
C ASP A 845 37.16 -35.79 -29.95
N ASP A 846 37.27 -34.47 -30.16
CA ASP A 846 38.41 -33.86 -30.89
C ASP A 846 39.63 -33.71 -29.95
N ARG A 847 40.84 -34.02 -30.44
CA ARG A 847 42.10 -33.96 -29.68
C ARG A 847 42.34 -32.56 -29.06
N TYR A 848 41.79 -31.52 -29.70
CA TYR A 848 41.67 -30.15 -29.20
C TYR A 848 40.34 -29.54 -29.67
N PRO A 849 39.43 -29.14 -28.77
CA PRO A 849 38.13 -28.61 -29.15
C PRO A 849 38.27 -27.21 -29.76
N ALA A 850 38.00 -27.07 -31.06
CA ALA A 850 38.05 -25.80 -31.78
C ALA A 850 37.03 -25.74 -32.92
N ALA A 851 36.40 -24.58 -33.12
CA ALA A 851 35.60 -24.32 -34.31
C ALA A 851 36.50 -24.12 -35.52
N ARG A 852 36.29 -24.86 -36.62
CA ARG A 852 37.17 -24.83 -37.80
C ARG A 852 36.56 -24.07 -38.97
N PHE A 853 37.36 -23.23 -39.62
CA PHE A 853 37.02 -22.51 -40.85
C PHE A 853 37.80 -23.07 -42.05
N GLU A 854 37.10 -23.75 -42.96
CA GLU A 854 37.68 -24.39 -44.15
C GLU A 854 37.95 -23.39 -45.28
N VAL A 855 39.19 -23.23 -45.71
CA VAL A 855 39.56 -22.26 -46.77
C VAL A 855 39.26 -22.81 -48.17
N LEU A 856 39.36 -24.12 -48.36
CA LEU A 856 39.21 -24.81 -49.65
C LEU A 856 37.96 -24.40 -50.47
N PRO A 857 36.76 -24.26 -49.89
CA PRO A 857 35.56 -23.92 -50.66
C PRO A 857 35.52 -22.46 -51.15
N LEU A 858 36.48 -21.62 -50.77
CA LEU A 858 36.52 -20.20 -51.16
C LEU A 858 37.24 -19.97 -52.51
N ASP A 859 37.95 -20.98 -53.03
CA ASP A 859 38.72 -20.92 -54.29
C ASP A 859 39.62 -19.68 -54.41
N LEU A 860 40.36 -19.38 -53.34
CA LEU A 860 41.24 -18.22 -53.26
C LEU A 860 42.48 -18.39 -54.15
N GLN A 861 42.93 -17.30 -54.74
CA GLN A 861 44.19 -17.25 -55.48
C GLN A 861 45.38 -17.04 -54.54
N ILE A 862 46.55 -17.55 -54.93
CA ILE A 862 47.81 -17.29 -54.22
C ILE A 862 48.09 -15.79 -54.24
N GLY A 863 48.45 -15.22 -53.08
CA GLY A 863 48.67 -13.79 -52.85
C GLY A 863 47.46 -13.02 -52.31
N GLN A 864 46.25 -13.60 -52.31
CA GLN A 864 45.07 -12.93 -51.76
C GLN A 864 45.09 -12.87 -50.23
N GLU A 865 44.48 -11.84 -49.65
CA GLU A 865 44.28 -11.73 -48.21
C GLU A 865 42.84 -12.11 -47.80
N LEU A 866 42.75 -12.96 -46.77
CA LEU A 866 41.53 -13.36 -46.09
C LEU A 866 41.52 -12.73 -44.70
N THR A 867 40.51 -11.93 -44.39
CA THR A 867 40.26 -11.49 -43.01
C THR A 867 39.11 -12.29 -42.42
N LEU A 868 39.29 -12.86 -41.23
CA LEU A 868 38.32 -13.68 -40.50
C LEU A 868 38.02 -13.05 -39.14
N THR A 869 36.75 -13.06 -38.73
CA THR A 869 36.31 -12.70 -37.37
C THR A 869 35.20 -13.65 -36.92
N VAL A 870 35.04 -13.76 -35.60
CA VAL A 870 33.86 -14.38 -35.00
C VAL A 870 32.81 -13.29 -34.77
N TYR A 871 31.57 -13.62 -35.06
CA TYR A 871 30.40 -12.76 -34.82
C TYR A 871 29.46 -13.46 -33.84
N ALA A 872 28.96 -12.71 -32.87
CA ALA A 872 27.90 -13.10 -31.96
C ALA A 872 26.75 -12.09 -31.99
N GLU A 873 25.54 -12.59 -31.81
CA GLU A 873 24.31 -11.80 -31.72
C GLU A 873 23.40 -12.41 -30.66
N ASP A 874 22.90 -11.54 -29.80
CA ASP A 874 21.98 -11.87 -28.72
C ASP A 874 20.56 -12.09 -29.25
N GLY A 875 19.61 -12.17 -28.32
CA GLY A 875 18.21 -12.32 -28.63
C GLY A 875 17.36 -11.07 -28.56
N ASP A 876 17.92 -9.90 -28.25
CA ASP A 876 17.13 -8.70 -27.97
C ASP A 876 16.35 -8.27 -29.22
N ASP A 877 15.06 -8.60 -29.24
CA ASP A 877 14.14 -8.25 -30.31
C ASP A 877 13.42 -6.92 -30.06
N VAL A 878 13.66 -6.28 -28.90
CA VAL A 878 12.93 -5.10 -28.45
C VAL A 878 13.74 -3.82 -28.62
N ASN A 879 15.00 -3.79 -28.15
CA ASN A 879 15.89 -2.64 -28.38
C ASN A 879 16.71 -2.78 -29.68
N GLY A 880 16.59 -3.95 -30.32
CA GLY A 880 17.30 -4.34 -31.52
C GLY A 880 18.43 -5.31 -31.17
N PRO A 881 18.71 -6.29 -32.04
CA PRO A 881 19.65 -7.35 -31.72
C PRO A 881 21.04 -6.76 -31.54
N HIS A 882 21.59 -6.88 -30.34
CA HIS A 882 22.96 -6.47 -30.11
C HIS A 882 23.89 -7.49 -30.75
N SER A 883 24.93 -6.98 -31.39
CA SER A 883 25.89 -7.81 -32.11
C SER A 883 27.31 -7.33 -31.90
N THR A 884 28.22 -8.29 -31.83
CA THR A 884 29.63 -8.04 -31.56
C THR A 884 30.49 -8.85 -32.53
N GLN A 885 31.47 -8.17 -33.14
CA GLN A 885 32.57 -8.81 -33.86
C GLN A 885 33.80 -8.91 -32.93
N GLY A 886 34.38 -10.10 -32.86
CA GLY A 886 35.63 -10.36 -32.13
C GLY A 886 36.88 -9.79 -32.82
N GLU A 887 38.04 -10.32 -32.42
CA GLU A 887 39.32 -9.96 -33.03
C GLU A 887 39.36 -10.33 -34.52
N LYS A 888 39.92 -9.42 -35.34
CA LYS A 888 40.03 -9.59 -36.80
C LYS A 888 41.39 -10.18 -37.16
N TYR A 889 41.38 -11.43 -37.62
CA TYR A 889 42.57 -12.14 -38.06
C TYR A 889 42.79 -11.99 -39.56
N ARG A 890 43.98 -11.55 -39.97
CA ARG A 890 44.36 -11.40 -41.38
C ARG A 890 45.32 -12.51 -41.79
N PHE A 891 44.99 -13.17 -42.88
CA PHE A 891 45.76 -14.25 -43.45
C PHE A 891 46.10 -13.98 -44.91
N ARG A 892 47.34 -14.25 -45.31
CA ARG A 892 47.79 -14.24 -46.69
C ARG A 892 47.77 -15.68 -47.22
N VAL A 893 47.11 -15.88 -48.35
CA VAL A 893 47.09 -17.18 -49.03
C VAL A 893 48.41 -17.36 -49.77
N VAL A 894 49.18 -18.37 -49.37
CA VAL A 894 50.47 -18.73 -49.96
C VAL A 894 50.39 -20.08 -50.66
N SER A 895 51.41 -20.40 -51.46
CA SER A 895 51.52 -21.76 -52.01
C SER A 895 51.92 -22.76 -50.92
N ASN A 896 51.75 -24.06 -51.16
CA ASN A 896 52.16 -25.08 -50.20
C ASN A 896 53.68 -25.02 -49.97
N GLU A 897 54.41 -24.72 -51.03
CA GLU A 897 55.85 -24.65 -51.07
C GLU A 897 56.39 -23.42 -50.33
N GLU A 898 55.77 -22.25 -50.54
CA GLU A 898 56.11 -21.02 -49.81
C GLU A 898 55.90 -21.19 -48.30
N LEU A 899 54.78 -21.81 -47.88
CA LEU A 899 54.54 -22.11 -46.47
C LEU A 899 55.59 -23.10 -45.92
N LEU A 900 55.89 -24.17 -46.65
CA LEU A 900 56.92 -25.13 -46.27
C LEU A 900 58.29 -24.46 -46.12
N SER A 901 58.65 -23.52 -46.99
CA SER A 901 59.91 -22.76 -46.86
C SER A 901 59.94 -21.91 -45.58
N ILE A 902 58.82 -21.30 -45.20
CA ILE A 902 58.71 -20.52 -43.95
C ILE A 902 58.85 -21.45 -42.74
N LEU A 903 58.15 -22.59 -42.75
CA LEU A 903 58.15 -23.54 -41.64
C LEU A 903 59.48 -24.29 -41.51
N TYR A 904 60.13 -24.62 -42.63
CA TYR A 904 61.48 -25.22 -42.65
C TYR A 904 62.52 -24.31 -41.99
N GLY A 905 62.48 -23.01 -42.26
CA GLY A 905 63.37 -22.05 -41.60
C GLY A 905 63.22 -22.08 -40.08
N ARG A 906 61.99 -22.30 -39.59
CA ARG A 906 61.69 -22.45 -38.16
C ARG A 906 62.15 -23.81 -37.62
N GLU A 907 61.94 -24.88 -38.38
CA GLU A 907 62.37 -26.24 -38.07
C GLU A 907 63.90 -26.34 -37.90
N LEU A 908 64.66 -25.77 -38.83
CA LEU A 908 66.12 -25.67 -38.75
C LEU A 908 66.57 -24.90 -37.50
N GLY A 909 65.83 -23.84 -37.14
CA GLY A 909 66.06 -23.09 -35.90
C GLY A 909 65.85 -23.95 -34.65
N ILE A 910 64.84 -24.80 -34.63
CA ILE A 910 64.58 -25.74 -33.53
C ILE A 910 65.71 -26.78 -33.44
N ARG A 911 66.13 -27.37 -34.56
CA ARG A 911 67.27 -28.31 -34.62
C ARG A 911 68.56 -27.70 -34.08
N ARG A 912 68.96 -26.53 -34.61
CA ARG A 912 70.18 -25.83 -34.16
C ARG A 912 70.17 -25.53 -32.66
N ARG A 913 69.00 -25.18 -32.11
CA ARG A 913 68.84 -25.00 -30.67
C ARG A 913 69.03 -26.31 -29.92
N PHE A 914 68.50 -27.42 -30.42
CA PHE A 914 68.68 -28.73 -29.79
C PHE A 914 70.13 -29.23 -29.86
N GLU A 915 70.82 -29.03 -30.98
CA GLU A 915 72.26 -29.30 -31.13
C GLU A 915 73.09 -28.53 -30.10
N GLN A 916 72.79 -27.23 -29.93
CA GLN A 916 73.45 -26.41 -28.92
C GLN A 916 73.23 -26.96 -27.50
N ILE A 917 72.00 -27.42 -27.17
CA ILE A 917 71.72 -28.01 -25.86
C ILE A 917 72.53 -29.30 -25.67
N ILE A 918 72.65 -30.15 -26.70
CA ILE A 918 73.49 -31.36 -26.65
C ILE A 918 74.95 -31.01 -26.39
N GLU A 919 75.48 -29.98 -27.06
CA GLU A 919 76.83 -29.48 -26.82
C GLU A 919 77.01 -29.00 -25.37
N GLU A 920 76.06 -28.23 -24.82
CA GLU A 920 76.09 -27.76 -23.42
C GLU A 920 76.04 -28.94 -22.42
N VAL A 921 75.28 -30.01 -22.71
CA VAL A 921 75.26 -31.24 -21.89
C VAL A 921 76.59 -31.99 -21.98
N GLN A 922 77.19 -32.08 -23.16
CA GLN A 922 78.48 -32.70 -23.39
C GLN A 922 79.62 -31.95 -22.68
N GLU A 923 79.61 -30.62 -22.71
CA GLU A 923 80.54 -29.79 -21.93
C GLU A 923 80.41 -30.05 -20.43
N THR A 924 79.17 -30.15 -19.93
CA THR A 924 78.91 -30.47 -18.51
C THR A 924 79.50 -31.84 -18.13
N LYS A 925 79.35 -32.85 -18.98
CA LYS A 925 79.97 -34.17 -18.78
C LYS A 925 81.50 -34.09 -18.74
N GLN A 926 82.11 -33.31 -19.64
CA GLN A 926 83.56 -33.12 -19.68
C GLN A 926 84.07 -32.40 -18.42
N ASP A 927 83.38 -31.35 -17.94
CA ASP A 927 83.71 -30.65 -16.69
C ASP A 927 83.69 -31.62 -15.51
N LEU A 928 82.63 -32.43 -15.37
CA LEU A 928 82.53 -33.43 -14.30
C LEU A 928 83.63 -34.50 -14.38
N THR A 929 83.98 -34.94 -15.58
CA THR A 929 85.05 -35.93 -15.78
C THR A 929 86.41 -35.35 -15.37
N LEU A 930 86.71 -34.12 -15.76
CA LEU A 930 87.91 -33.39 -15.36
C LEU A 930 88.00 -33.24 -13.84
N HIS A 931 86.90 -32.89 -13.19
CA HIS A 931 86.85 -32.75 -11.73
C HIS A 931 86.97 -34.09 -10.98
N ARG A 932 86.52 -35.21 -11.58
CA ARG A 932 86.78 -36.56 -11.07
C ARG A 932 88.28 -36.88 -11.06
N GLU A 933 88.99 -36.52 -12.13
CA GLU A 933 90.44 -36.73 -12.24
C GLU A 933 91.22 -35.84 -11.27
N ARG A 934 90.82 -34.58 -11.09
CA ARG A 934 91.41 -33.66 -10.10
C ARG A 934 91.26 -34.19 -8.66
N LEU A 935 90.15 -34.84 -8.32
CA LEU A 935 90.00 -35.50 -7.01
C LEU A 935 90.94 -36.70 -6.84
N ALA A 936 91.23 -37.45 -7.92
CA ALA A 936 92.23 -38.53 -7.88
C ALA A 936 93.66 -38.00 -7.72
N GLU A 937 93.96 -36.83 -8.28
CA GLU A 937 95.23 -36.12 -8.06
C GLU A 937 95.34 -35.58 -6.62
N ALA A 938 94.25 -35.04 -6.07
CA ALA A 938 94.20 -34.57 -4.68
C ALA A 938 94.56 -35.67 -3.67
N ASP A 939 94.17 -36.92 -3.89
CA ASP A 939 94.57 -38.03 -3.01
C ASP A 939 96.08 -38.34 -3.06
N LYS A 940 96.70 -38.25 -4.25
CA LYS A 940 98.15 -38.38 -4.39
C LYS A 940 98.88 -37.25 -3.64
N LEU A 941 98.33 -36.04 -3.70
CA LEU A 941 98.85 -34.87 -2.98
C LEU A 941 98.65 -35.00 -1.45
N ARG A 942 97.51 -35.53 -0.98
CA ARG A 942 97.28 -35.84 0.44
C ARG A 942 98.26 -36.89 0.98
N ALA A 943 98.54 -37.94 0.20
CA ALA A 943 99.49 -38.99 0.57
C ALA A 943 100.95 -38.49 0.64
N ALA A 944 101.31 -37.47 -0.15
CA ALA A 944 102.64 -36.89 -0.19
C ALA A 944 102.92 -35.87 0.96
N GLY A 945 101.91 -35.48 1.74
CA GLY A 945 102.06 -34.69 2.97
C GLY A 945 102.48 -33.21 2.81
N ASN A 946 102.59 -32.69 1.58
CA ASN A 946 102.96 -31.31 1.28
C ASN A 946 102.01 -30.70 0.22
N GLN A 947 101.70 -29.40 0.30
CA GLN A 947 100.83 -28.59 -0.58
C GLN A 947 99.33 -28.48 -0.18
N GLN A 948 99.06 -27.99 1.03
CA GLN A 948 97.70 -27.78 1.54
C GLN A 948 96.87 -26.74 0.76
N ASP A 949 97.51 -25.73 0.17
CA ASP A 949 96.82 -24.68 -0.59
C ASP A 949 96.23 -25.20 -1.91
N LYS A 950 96.95 -26.07 -2.61
CA LYS A 950 96.44 -26.73 -3.84
C LYS A 950 95.28 -27.67 -3.56
N LEU A 951 95.28 -28.34 -2.39
CA LEU A 951 94.17 -29.18 -1.98
C LEU A 951 92.90 -28.36 -1.74
N LYS A 952 93.00 -27.17 -1.15
CA LYS A 952 91.86 -26.24 -1.00
C LYS A 952 91.38 -25.68 -2.33
N GLU A 953 92.29 -25.40 -3.26
CA GLU A 953 91.96 -24.95 -4.61
C GLU A 953 91.15 -26.00 -5.38
N ILE A 954 91.58 -27.27 -5.34
CA ILE A 954 90.84 -28.38 -5.95
C ILE A 954 89.47 -28.55 -5.31
N ASP A 955 89.39 -28.48 -3.97
CA ASP A 955 88.13 -28.64 -3.23
C ASP A 955 87.10 -27.55 -3.55
N ASN A 956 87.54 -26.28 -3.61
CA ASN A 956 86.70 -25.17 -4.04
C ASN A 956 86.27 -25.30 -5.50
N ALA A 957 87.17 -25.75 -6.38
CA ALA A 957 86.87 -25.93 -7.80
C ALA A 957 85.82 -27.05 -8.03
N VAL A 958 85.90 -28.15 -7.27
CA VAL A 958 84.92 -29.25 -7.31
C VAL A 958 83.56 -28.80 -6.77
N GLY A 959 83.53 -28.06 -5.66
CA GLY A 959 82.28 -27.51 -5.11
C GLY A 959 81.59 -26.53 -6.07
N ASN A 960 82.38 -25.66 -6.72
CA ASN A 960 81.87 -24.75 -7.75
C ASN A 960 81.37 -25.50 -9.00
N SER A 961 82.05 -26.58 -9.41
CA SER A 961 81.59 -27.44 -10.51
C SER A 961 80.24 -28.11 -10.20
N ALA A 962 80.03 -28.58 -8.97
CA ALA A 962 78.75 -29.17 -8.55
C ALA A 962 77.56 -28.21 -8.68
N GLY A 963 77.73 -26.98 -8.20
CA GLY A 963 76.69 -25.95 -8.31
C GLY A 963 76.41 -25.55 -9.76
N ARG A 964 77.46 -25.31 -10.56
CA ARG A 964 77.33 -24.94 -11.98
C ARG A 964 76.66 -26.03 -12.81
N SER A 965 77.09 -27.29 -12.64
CA SER A 965 76.55 -28.44 -13.38
C SER A 965 75.05 -28.63 -13.11
N PHE A 966 74.60 -28.47 -11.85
CA PHE A 966 73.18 -28.57 -11.52
C PHE A 966 72.35 -27.49 -12.22
N HIS A 967 72.79 -26.23 -12.16
CA HIS A 967 72.10 -25.12 -12.83
C HIS A 967 72.07 -25.29 -14.34
N GLN A 968 73.18 -25.73 -14.95
CA GLN A 968 73.28 -25.95 -16.39
C GLN A 968 72.34 -27.07 -16.85
N VAL A 969 72.32 -28.22 -16.15
CA VAL A 969 71.40 -29.32 -16.48
C VAL A 969 69.93 -28.88 -16.30
N SER A 970 69.62 -28.09 -15.26
CA SER A 970 68.26 -27.60 -15.05
C SER A 970 67.81 -26.64 -16.15
N LYS A 971 68.71 -25.79 -16.65
CA LYS A 971 68.46 -24.91 -17.80
C LYS A 971 68.19 -25.76 -19.05
N ASN A 972 69.08 -26.70 -19.36
CA ASN A 972 68.99 -27.58 -20.53
C ASN A 972 67.69 -28.41 -20.52
N HIS A 973 67.22 -28.82 -19.33
CA HIS A 973 65.93 -29.49 -19.17
C HIS A 973 64.76 -28.58 -19.59
N SER A 974 64.72 -27.33 -19.11
CA SER A 974 63.65 -26.39 -19.51
C SER A 974 63.69 -26.07 -21.01
N GLU A 975 64.88 -25.85 -21.57
CA GLU A 975 65.04 -25.53 -22.99
C GLU A 975 64.67 -26.71 -23.89
N THR A 976 64.98 -27.95 -23.49
CA THR A 976 64.57 -29.16 -24.24
C THR A 976 63.04 -29.31 -24.25
N ARG A 977 62.37 -28.96 -23.14
CA ARG A 977 60.90 -28.96 -23.09
C ARG A 977 60.30 -27.91 -24.03
N ASP A 978 60.92 -26.74 -24.12
CA ASP A 978 60.48 -25.67 -25.03
C ASP A 978 60.73 -26.03 -26.50
N VAL A 979 61.80 -26.76 -26.80
CA VAL A 979 62.06 -27.37 -28.12
C VAL A 979 60.93 -28.34 -28.49
N ALA A 980 60.55 -29.26 -27.59
CA ALA A 980 59.44 -30.18 -27.80
C ALA A 980 58.11 -29.45 -28.07
N GLN A 981 57.83 -28.39 -27.31
CA GLN A 981 56.63 -27.56 -27.49
C GLN A 981 56.63 -26.82 -28.83
N SER A 982 57.76 -26.21 -29.21
CA SER A 982 57.89 -25.49 -30.48
C SER A 982 57.69 -26.43 -31.67
N PHE A 983 58.15 -27.67 -31.56
CA PHE A 983 57.97 -28.68 -32.60
C PHE A 983 56.50 -29.15 -32.70
N ARG A 984 55.78 -29.27 -31.56
CA ARG A 984 54.33 -29.52 -31.57
C ARG A 984 53.54 -28.42 -32.28
N GLU A 985 53.85 -27.16 -32.02
CA GLU A 985 53.20 -26.03 -32.68
C GLU A 985 53.43 -26.03 -34.19
N LEU A 986 54.64 -26.38 -34.63
CA LEU A 986 54.98 -26.52 -36.05
C LEU A 986 54.19 -27.68 -36.71
N LEU A 987 54.07 -28.82 -36.04
CA LEU A 987 53.26 -29.95 -36.52
C LEU A 987 51.76 -29.61 -36.57
N GLU A 988 51.24 -28.89 -35.57
CA GLU A 988 49.86 -28.37 -35.58
C GLU A 988 49.64 -27.45 -36.79
N GLU A 989 50.60 -26.56 -37.09
CA GLU A 989 50.54 -25.64 -38.22
C GLU A 989 50.59 -26.35 -39.58
N LEU A 990 51.40 -27.39 -39.72
CA LEU A 990 51.47 -28.22 -40.94
C LEU A 990 50.18 -29.00 -41.19
N SER A 991 49.58 -29.55 -40.13
CA SER A 991 48.29 -30.26 -40.18
C SER A 991 47.15 -29.31 -40.53
N ASN A 992 47.05 -28.18 -39.82
CA ASN A 992 45.99 -27.19 -40.05
C ASN A 992 46.06 -26.58 -41.45
N ASN A 993 47.25 -26.49 -42.05
CA ASN A 993 47.41 -26.05 -43.44
C ASN A 993 47.20 -27.15 -44.49
N GLY A 994 46.90 -28.39 -44.09
CA GLY A 994 46.63 -29.49 -45.01
C GLY A 994 47.83 -29.88 -45.89
N VAL A 995 49.04 -29.62 -45.41
CA VAL A 995 50.30 -29.92 -46.12
C VAL A 995 50.74 -31.36 -45.85
N HIS A 996 50.73 -31.80 -44.59
CA HIS A 996 50.97 -33.19 -44.21
C HIS A 996 49.68 -33.93 -43.90
N THR A 997 49.68 -35.24 -44.11
CA THR A 997 48.58 -36.10 -43.65
C THR A 997 48.69 -36.36 -42.15
N ASP A 998 47.55 -36.61 -41.49
CA ASP A 998 47.53 -36.93 -40.05
C ASP A 998 48.41 -38.15 -39.69
N GLU A 999 48.59 -39.08 -40.61
CA GLU A 999 49.48 -40.24 -40.43
C GLU A 999 50.96 -39.84 -40.41
N GLN A 1000 51.37 -38.93 -41.30
CA GLN A 1000 52.72 -38.37 -41.32
C GLN A 1000 53.01 -37.60 -40.04
N VAL A 1001 52.05 -36.76 -39.59
CA VAL A 1001 52.18 -36.00 -38.34
C VAL A 1001 52.31 -36.93 -37.14
N ARG A 1002 51.47 -37.97 -37.03
CA ARG A 1002 51.56 -38.95 -35.92
C ARG A 1002 52.89 -39.70 -35.90
N ARG A 1003 53.41 -40.05 -37.09
CA ARG A 1003 54.71 -40.72 -37.19
C ARG A 1003 55.83 -39.81 -36.70
N ILE A 1004 55.84 -38.54 -37.11
CA ILE A 1004 56.84 -37.56 -36.67
C ILE A 1004 56.70 -37.27 -35.16
N GLU A 1005 55.47 -37.15 -34.66
CA GLU A 1005 55.17 -37.02 -33.23
C GLU A 1005 55.76 -38.21 -32.43
N ALA A 1006 55.64 -39.43 -32.96
CA ALA A 1006 56.17 -40.63 -32.31
C ALA A 1006 57.70 -40.76 -32.38
N LEU A 1007 58.34 -40.23 -33.43
CA LEU A 1007 59.79 -40.34 -33.64
C LEU A 1007 60.59 -39.21 -32.97
N ILE A 1008 60.02 -38.01 -32.84
CA ILE A 1008 60.73 -36.82 -32.33
C ILE A 1008 60.10 -36.30 -31.04
N VAL A 1009 58.81 -35.97 -31.05
CA VAL A 1009 58.16 -35.30 -29.90
C VAL A 1009 58.06 -36.23 -28.68
N ALA A 1010 57.59 -37.47 -28.87
CA ALA A 1010 57.44 -38.42 -27.77
C ALA A 1010 58.79 -38.77 -27.10
N PRO A 1011 59.88 -39.02 -27.84
CA PRO A 1011 61.21 -39.15 -27.24
C PRO A 1011 61.72 -37.89 -26.52
N LEU A 1012 61.46 -36.68 -27.04
CA LEU A 1012 61.80 -35.45 -26.31
C LEU A 1012 61.02 -35.31 -24.99
N ASP A 1013 59.74 -35.67 -25.00
CA ASP A 1013 58.91 -35.71 -23.79
C ASP A 1013 59.42 -36.78 -22.80
N GLU A 1014 59.91 -37.92 -23.29
CA GLU A 1014 60.52 -38.97 -22.47
C GLU A 1014 61.83 -38.49 -21.82
N ILE A 1015 62.73 -37.89 -22.62
CA ILE A 1015 63.99 -37.29 -22.14
C ILE A 1015 63.75 -36.26 -21.04
N THR A 1016 62.74 -35.39 -21.21
CA THR A 1016 62.39 -34.37 -20.21
C THR A 1016 61.74 -34.95 -18.96
N ARG A 1017 60.92 -36.01 -19.09
CA ARG A 1017 60.22 -36.61 -17.94
C ARG A 1017 61.07 -37.60 -17.15
N ILE A 1018 62.03 -38.26 -17.79
CA ILE A 1018 62.79 -39.39 -17.22
C ILE A 1018 64.27 -39.04 -17.07
N ASP A 1019 64.96 -38.77 -18.17
CA ASP A 1019 66.43 -38.71 -18.19
C ASP A 1019 66.98 -37.45 -17.50
N PHE A 1020 66.45 -36.26 -17.79
CA PHE A 1020 66.88 -35.02 -17.13
C PHE A 1020 66.66 -35.05 -15.61
N PRO A 1021 65.49 -35.46 -15.08
CA PRO A 1021 65.31 -35.65 -13.64
C PRO A 1021 66.27 -36.66 -13.01
N ALA A 1022 66.60 -37.75 -13.70
CA ALA A 1022 67.58 -38.73 -13.22
C ALA A 1022 68.98 -38.09 -13.09
N VAL A 1023 69.43 -37.31 -14.09
CA VAL A 1023 70.70 -36.57 -14.05
C VAL A 1023 70.70 -35.50 -12.96
N LEU A 1024 69.62 -34.73 -12.82
CA LEU A 1024 69.50 -33.73 -11.75
C LEU A 1024 69.62 -34.37 -10.36
N THR A 1025 69.13 -35.60 -10.20
CA THR A 1025 69.19 -36.36 -8.95
C THR A 1025 70.64 -36.78 -8.65
N THR A 1026 71.37 -37.34 -9.63
CA THR A 1026 72.77 -37.77 -9.45
C THR A 1026 73.70 -36.57 -9.21
N VAL A 1027 73.53 -35.48 -9.95
CA VAL A 1027 74.30 -34.24 -9.76
C VAL A 1027 74.00 -33.59 -8.40
N ASN A 1028 72.76 -33.65 -7.92
CA ASN A 1028 72.41 -33.16 -6.57
C ASN A 1028 73.01 -34.06 -5.47
N LEU A 1029 73.04 -35.38 -5.65
CA LEU A 1029 73.71 -36.30 -4.73
C LEU A 1029 75.22 -36.05 -4.69
N PHE A 1030 75.84 -35.75 -5.84
CA PHE A 1030 77.22 -35.28 -5.91
C PHE A 1030 77.43 -34.01 -5.09
N LYS A 1031 76.61 -32.97 -5.32
CA LYS A 1031 76.67 -31.71 -4.58
C LYS A 1031 76.59 -31.93 -3.06
N GLN A 1032 75.64 -32.74 -2.60
CA GLN A 1032 75.46 -33.05 -1.17
C GLN A 1032 76.63 -33.85 -0.58
N ALA A 1033 77.20 -34.81 -1.34
CA ALA A 1033 78.35 -35.58 -0.89
C ALA A 1033 79.57 -34.68 -0.65
N HIS A 1034 79.77 -33.70 -1.54
CA HIS A 1034 80.86 -32.73 -1.45
C HIS A 1034 80.68 -31.76 -0.27
N GLU A 1035 79.48 -31.21 -0.09
CA GLU A 1035 79.14 -30.32 1.05
C GLU A 1035 79.32 -31.00 2.42
N LYS A 1036 79.11 -32.32 2.50
CA LYS A 1036 79.30 -33.12 3.72
C LYS A 1036 80.76 -33.54 3.95
N GLY A 1037 81.68 -33.17 3.07
CA GLY A 1037 83.10 -33.53 3.15
C GLY A 1037 83.39 -35.01 2.87
N ALA A 1038 82.48 -35.73 2.20
CA ALA A 1038 82.65 -37.13 1.82
C ALA A 1038 83.35 -37.28 0.47
N ASP A 1039 83.96 -38.44 0.20
CA ASP A 1039 84.53 -38.74 -1.12
C ASP A 1039 83.43 -38.80 -2.18
N SER A 1040 83.45 -37.81 -3.07
CA SER A 1040 82.41 -37.55 -4.05
C SER A 1040 82.68 -38.18 -5.42
N ARG A 1041 83.80 -38.90 -5.60
CA ARG A 1041 84.20 -39.48 -6.90
C ARG A 1041 83.20 -40.48 -7.45
N ARG A 1042 82.56 -41.26 -6.58
CA ARG A 1042 81.53 -42.23 -6.97
C ARG A 1042 80.30 -41.51 -7.52
N GLN A 1043 79.83 -40.49 -6.81
CA GLN A 1043 78.66 -39.69 -7.19
C GLN A 1043 78.92 -38.89 -8.49
N ILE A 1044 80.15 -38.41 -8.71
CA ILE A 1044 80.53 -37.83 -10.00
C ILE A 1044 80.52 -38.90 -11.10
N GLY A 1045 81.00 -40.12 -10.81
CA GLY A 1045 80.91 -41.26 -11.74
C GLY A 1045 79.47 -41.59 -12.12
N ASP A 1046 78.57 -41.70 -11.14
CA ASP A 1046 77.14 -41.95 -11.34
C ASP A 1046 76.48 -40.81 -12.16
N SER A 1047 76.92 -39.56 -11.95
CA SER A 1047 76.45 -38.39 -12.71
C SER A 1047 76.93 -38.43 -14.17
N VAL A 1048 78.17 -38.84 -14.43
CA VAL A 1048 78.71 -38.99 -15.79
C VAL A 1048 78.02 -40.12 -16.54
N GLU A 1049 77.75 -41.25 -15.88
CA GLU A 1049 77.04 -42.39 -16.48
C GLU A 1049 75.59 -42.04 -16.85
N THR A 1050 74.89 -41.30 -15.99
CA THR A 1050 73.53 -40.81 -16.29
C THR A 1050 73.51 -39.74 -17.38
N LEU A 1051 74.53 -38.86 -17.43
CA LEU A 1051 74.71 -37.93 -18.56
C LEU A 1051 75.01 -38.65 -19.89
N ASP A 1052 75.73 -39.77 -19.85
CA ASP A 1052 76.00 -40.59 -21.04
C ASP A 1052 74.73 -41.23 -21.59
N ALA A 1053 73.86 -41.75 -20.72
CA ALA A 1053 72.55 -42.27 -21.11
C ALA A 1053 71.66 -41.18 -21.73
N LEU A 1054 71.62 -39.99 -21.10
CA LEU A 1054 70.89 -38.83 -21.61
C LEU A 1054 71.39 -38.40 -23.00
N LEU A 1055 72.71 -38.24 -23.16
CA LEU A 1055 73.32 -37.84 -24.44
C LEU A 1055 73.03 -38.85 -25.56
N LEU A 1056 73.01 -40.15 -25.25
CA LEU A 1056 72.67 -41.18 -26.23
C LEU A 1056 71.23 -41.04 -26.73
N HIS A 1057 70.27 -40.80 -25.81
CA HIS A 1057 68.87 -40.57 -26.18
C HIS A 1057 68.69 -39.27 -26.96
N MET A 1058 69.33 -38.18 -26.52
CA MET A 1058 69.28 -36.89 -27.21
C MET A 1058 69.89 -36.97 -28.61
N GLN A 1059 71.01 -37.67 -28.79
CA GLN A 1059 71.63 -37.86 -30.11
C GLN A 1059 70.71 -38.64 -31.05
N LYS A 1060 70.06 -39.70 -30.56
CA LYS A 1060 69.10 -40.46 -31.37
C LYS A 1060 67.94 -39.59 -31.87
N VAL A 1061 67.45 -38.66 -31.05
CA VAL A 1061 66.42 -37.70 -31.48
C VAL A 1061 66.97 -36.71 -32.49
N LEU A 1062 68.20 -36.23 -32.29
CA LEU A 1062 68.86 -35.32 -33.23
C LEU A 1062 69.05 -35.98 -34.61
N ASP A 1063 69.43 -37.26 -34.64
CA ASP A 1063 69.57 -38.03 -35.89
C ASP A 1063 68.22 -38.12 -36.64
N GLU A 1064 67.12 -38.38 -35.93
CA GLU A 1064 65.77 -38.38 -36.53
C GLU A 1064 65.32 -36.98 -37.02
N MET A 1065 65.76 -35.91 -36.34
CA MET A 1065 65.55 -34.53 -36.83
C MET A 1065 66.40 -34.25 -38.07
N GLU A 1066 67.61 -34.80 -38.14
CA GLU A 1066 68.52 -34.65 -39.27
C GLU A 1066 67.97 -35.33 -40.52
N ASP A 1067 67.55 -36.59 -40.41
CA ASP A 1067 66.91 -37.34 -41.50
C ASP A 1067 65.69 -36.59 -42.07
N LEU A 1068 64.92 -35.92 -41.21
CA LEU A 1068 63.75 -35.16 -41.61
C LEU A 1068 64.10 -33.85 -42.31
N VAL A 1069 65.12 -33.12 -41.81
CA VAL A 1069 65.65 -31.91 -42.43
C VAL A 1069 66.29 -32.21 -43.79
N GLU A 1070 67.09 -33.28 -43.91
CA GLU A 1070 67.73 -33.67 -45.17
C GLU A 1070 66.69 -34.02 -46.24
N PHE A 1071 65.61 -34.70 -45.86
CA PHE A 1071 64.51 -34.99 -46.78
C PHE A 1071 63.82 -33.71 -47.28
N HIS A 1072 63.59 -32.74 -46.39
CA HIS A 1072 62.99 -31.45 -46.77
C HIS A 1072 63.94 -30.54 -47.56
N GLU A 1073 65.25 -30.59 -47.28
CA GLU A 1073 66.27 -29.87 -48.04
C GLU A 1073 66.36 -30.41 -49.47
N ALA A 1074 66.35 -31.73 -49.65
CA ALA A 1074 66.29 -32.36 -50.97
C ALA A 1074 65.02 -31.97 -51.75
N LEU A 1075 63.88 -31.81 -51.08
CA LEU A 1075 62.64 -31.33 -51.69
C LEU A 1075 62.74 -29.87 -52.14
N LYS A 1076 63.33 -29.00 -51.32
CA LYS A 1076 63.56 -27.58 -51.66
C LYS A 1076 64.53 -27.41 -52.82
N ASP A 1077 65.58 -28.23 -52.88
CA ASP A 1077 66.52 -28.23 -54.00
C ASP A 1077 65.85 -28.68 -55.30
N LEU A 1078 65.04 -29.74 -55.22
CA LEU A 1078 64.22 -30.19 -56.35
C LEU A 1078 63.26 -29.10 -56.82
N GLU A 1079 62.62 -28.38 -55.90
CA GLU A 1079 61.74 -27.26 -56.22
C GLU A 1079 62.49 -26.11 -56.90
N THR A 1080 63.65 -25.73 -56.38
CA THR A 1080 64.49 -24.67 -56.97
C THR A 1080 64.85 -25.04 -58.41
N ILE A 1081 65.13 -26.32 -58.68
CA ILE A 1081 65.38 -26.84 -60.02
C ILE A 1081 64.10 -26.77 -60.90
N ILE A 1082 62.93 -27.13 -60.36
CA ILE A 1082 61.65 -27.05 -61.09
C ILE A 1082 61.28 -25.60 -61.42
N GLN A 1083 61.45 -24.68 -60.48
CA GLN A 1083 61.19 -23.26 -60.69
C GLN A 1083 62.14 -22.67 -61.73
N GLN A 1084 63.44 -23.00 -61.65
CA GLN A 1084 64.42 -22.62 -62.67
C GLN A 1084 64.06 -23.18 -64.05
N GLN A 1085 63.60 -24.43 -64.14
CA GLN A 1085 63.11 -25.01 -65.41
C GLN A 1085 61.88 -24.26 -65.95
N THR A 1086 60.93 -23.94 -65.08
CA THR A 1086 59.68 -23.26 -65.47
C THR A 1086 59.95 -21.83 -65.95
N ASP A 1087 60.86 -21.12 -65.26
CA ASP A 1087 61.29 -19.78 -65.66
C ASP A 1087 62.11 -19.81 -66.96
N LEU A 1088 62.93 -20.84 -67.16
CA LEU A 1088 63.61 -21.11 -68.44
C LEU A 1088 62.60 -21.39 -69.56
N GLU A 1089 61.58 -22.21 -69.33
CA GLU A 1089 60.52 -22.48 -70.31
C GLU A 1089 59.78 -21.20 -70.69
N LYS A 1090 59.37 -20.38 -69.71
CA LYS A 1090 58.73 -19.08 -69.95
C LYS A 1090 59.64 -18.14 -70.73
N ALA A 1091 60.90 -18.00 -70.34
CA ALA A 1091 61.88 -17.17 -71.05
C ALA A 1091 62.13 -17.66 -72.49
N THR A 1092 62.13 -18.98 -72.70
CA THR A 1092 62.27 -19.59 -74.03
C THR A 1092 61.03 -19.35 -74.89
N LEU A 1093 59.83 -19.49 -74.33
CA LEU A 1093 58.55 -19.17 -74.98
C LEU A 1093 58.48 -17.68 -75.36
N GLU A 1094 58.88 -16.77 -74.47
CA GLU A 1094 58.93 -15.34 -74.78
C GLU A 1094 59.94 -15.02 -75.89
N LYS A 1095 61.11 -15.67 -75.87
CA LYS A 1095 62.13 -15.52 -76.91
C LYS A 1095 61.63 -16.06 -78.26
N GLN A 1096 61.01 -17.24 -78.28
CA GLN A 1096 60.38 -17.80 -79.48
C GLN A 1096 59.24 -16.92 -80.00
N LYS A 1097 58.44 -16.32 -79.11
CA LYS A 1097 57.39 -15.36 -79.48
C LYS A 1097 58.00 -14.09 -80.09
N LYS A 1098 59.08 -13.55 -79.52
CA LYS A 1098 59.85 -12.43 -80.09
C LYS A 1098 60.47 -12.77 -81.44
N GLU A 1099 61.09 -13.94 -81.58
CA GLU A 1099 61.69 -14.41 -82.84
C GLU A 1099 60.63 -14.71 -83.91
N ALA A 1100 59.46 -15.25 -83.54
CA ALA A 1100 58.34 -15.45 -84.45
C ALA A 1100 57.76 -14.10 -84.91
N ILE A 1101 57.65 -13.12 -84.00
CA ILE A 1101 57.25 -11.75 -84.33
C ILE A 1101 58.29 -11.07 -85.25
N GLU A 1102 59.60 -11.28 -85.03
CA GLU A 1102 60.65 -10.78 -85.91
C GLU A 1102 60.65 -11.48 -87.28
N LYS A 1103 60.46 -12.80 -87.34
CA LYS A 1103 60.31 -13.55 -88.61
C LYS A 1103 59.07 -13.10 -89.38
N LEU A 1104 57.94 -12.86 -88.70
CA LEU A 1104 56.74 -12.25 -89.31
C LEU A 1104 57.02 -10.83 -89.82
N LYS A 1105 57.78 -10.02 -89.08
CA LYS A 1105 58.20 -8.68 -89.53
C LYS A 1105 59.18 -8.73 -90.72
N ASN A 1106 60.06 -9.73 -90.78
CA ASN A 1106 61.02 -9.91 -91.88
C ASN A 1106 60.36 -10.52 -93.14
N LEU A 1107 59.39 -11.43 -92.99
CA LEU A 1107 58.55 -11.92 -94.10
C LEU A 1107 57.74 -10.77 -94.72
N LYS A 1108 57.15 -9.89 -93.90
CA LYS A 1108 56.51 -8.64 -94.36
C LYS A 1108 57.46 -7.69 -95.10
N ARG A 1109 58.77 -7.73 -94.85
CA ARG A 1109 59.78 -6.93 -95.57
C ARG A 1109 60.26 -7.56 -96.88
N LEU A 1110 60.07 -8.87 -97.07
CA LEU A 1110 60.49 -9.62 -98.27
C LEU A 1110 59.37 -9.79 -99.32
N GLY A 1111 58.16 -9.28 -99.07
CA GLY A 1111 57.10 -9.17 -100.08
C GLY A 1111 56.49 -10.51 -100.52
N LEU A 1112 56.48 -11.52 -99.65
CA LEU A 1112 55.67 -12.73 -99.79
C LEU A 1112 54.70 -12.76 -98.61
N ASP A 1113 53.40 -12.65 -98.93
CA ASP A 1113 52.29 -12.76 -97.97
C ASP A 1113 52.23 -14.14 -97.31
#